data_AF-A0AAV5J7T9-F1
#
_entry.id   AF-A0AAV5J7T9-F1
#
_cell.length_a   1.000
_cell.length_b   1.000
_cell.length_c   1.000
_cell.angle_alpha   90.00
_cell.angle_beta   90.00
_cell.angle_gamma   90.00
#
_symmetry.space_group_name_H-M   'P 1'
#
loop_
_entity.id
_entity.type
_entity.pdbx_description
1 polymer ?
#
loop_
_entity_poly.entity_id
_entity_poly.type
_entity_poly.pdbx_seq_one_letter_code
_entity_poly.pdbx_strand_id
1 'polypeptide(L)'
;MPLSSYLSNARRGGGWNNALLPSTTGKSPSSKLPARKRKRTALINFLLTNFFTIALCLSLLFFILTLFYFGVPKPISSQPKSRPPKKFTSRKPIIRRPTNDSLQHGAVVDITTKDLYDKIEFLDKDGGAWKQGWDVTYRGSEWDSEKLKVFVVPHSHNDPGWKLTVEEYYEKQSRFILDTIVESLSKDSRRKFIWEEMSYLERWWRDASEDKRESLTNLVKNGQLEIVGGGWVMNDEANSHYFAIIEQITEGNLWLSDTIGYIPKNSWAIDPFGYSPTMAYLLRRMGFENMLIQRTHYELKKELAWHKNLEYIWRQSWDAEETTDIFVHMMPFYSYDIPHTCGPEPAICCQFDFARVHGFTYELCPWGQHPVETTQENVKERALKLLDQYRKKSTLYRTNTLIVPLGDDFRYISIDEAEAQFRNYQLIFDYINSSPSLNAEAKFGTLDDYFRALREETERINYSRPGEVGSVQVGGFPSLSGDFFTYADRQQDYWSGYYVSRPFFKGVDRVLEQTLRASEMLMALLLGYCQRAQCEKLPTGFAYKLTAARRNLALFQHHDGVTGTAKDHVVRDYGTRMHTSLQDLQIFMSKAIEVLLGIRHEKSDQSPAQFEPEQLRSKYDAQPLHRTVNAREGTAQSVVLFNPLEQMREEVVMVIVNRTDVTVLDSNWTCVQSQVSPEVQHDKSKIFTGRHRIHWKASVPAMGLQTYYIAHGFVGCEKAKPVKLKFFSNSGSIPCPTPYACSKLEGDVAEIRNQHQILTFSLKHGLLQKISHKSSLENTVGEEIGMYSTSGSGAYLFKPSGEAQPIIESSGHIVISEGPLMQEVYSYPGTAWEETPISHSTRIYNGGNTIQEFVIEKEYHVELIGQNFNDRELIVRFKTDIDNSRIFYSDLNGFQMSRRETYDKIPLQGNYYPMPSLAFMQGSNGRRFSVHSRQSLGAASLKDGWLEIMLDRRLVSDDGRGLGQGVMDNRVMNVVFHILVESNVSSTSNPVSNSPPPSPSLLSHCVGAHLNYPLHAFIAKKPQEVSVQPPPRSFSPLAASLPCDLHIVNFKVPRPSKYSQQQLEDPRFVLILHRRHWDASYCRKAKSRCTTLADEPVNLFNMFKGLAVLNVRATSLNLLHEDTEMLGYAEQFGDIAQEGLVMIPPMEIQAYKLELRPH
;
A
#
# COMPACT_ATOMS: atom_id res chain seq x y z
N MET A 1 -27.65 22.33 1.30
CA MET A 1 -29.02 22.47 1.84
C MET A 1 -29.97 22.86 0.73
N PRO A 2 -31.29 22.58 0.87
CA PRO A 2 -32.23 23.70 1.04
C PRO A 2 -33.46 23.46 1.96
N LEU A 3 -34.18 24.58 2.20
CA LEU A 3 -35.48 24.86 2.89
C LEU A 3 -35.34 25.25 4.39
N SER A 4 -35.53 26.51 4.87
CA SER A 4 -36.58 27.58 4.73
C SER A 4 -37.95 27.13 5.27
N SER A 5 -38.73 27.80 6.13
CA SER A 5 -38.71 29.12 6.82
C SER A 5 -39.99 29.29 7.69
N TYR A 6 -40.00 30.27 8.61
CA TYR A 6 -41.12 30.99 9.28
C TYR A 6 -41.88 30.37 10.47
N LEU A 7 -41.79 31.02 11.65
CA LEU A 7 -42.89 31.78 12.26
C LEU A 7 -42.42 32.63 13.46
N SER A 8 -43.05 33.79 13.60
CA SER A 8 -42.79 34.93 14.49
C SER A 8 -43.49 34.83 15.85
N ASN A 9 -42.89 35.42 16.89
CA ASN A 9 -43.64 36.25 17.86
C ASN A 9 -42.73 37.22 18.63
N ALA A 10 -43.11 38.50 18.56
CA ALA A 10 -42.59 39.64 19.36
C ALA A 10 -43.32 39.67 20.72
N ARG A 11 -42.89 40.25 21.85
CA ARG A 11 -42.29 41.54 22.28
C ARG A 11 -41.84 41.27 23.75
N ARG A 12 -40.91 41.95 24.43
CA ARG A 12 -40.70 43.38 24.67
C ARG A 12 -39.48 43.52 25.61
N GLY A 13 -38.68 44.58 25.47
CA GLY A 13 -37.99 45.21 26.60
C GLY A 13 -36.47 45.37 26.55
N GLY A 14 -36.02 46.51 25.99
CA GLY A 14 -35.01 47.39 26.62
C GLY A 14 -33.53 47.18 26.31
N GLY A 15 -32.88 48.21 25.74
CA GLY A 15 -31.44 48.43 25.94
C GLY A 15 -30.55 48.81 24.75
N TRP A 16 -30.97 49.76 23.92
CA TRP A 16 -30.18 50.59 22.97
C TRP A 16 -28.88 51.20 23.58
N ASN A 17 -27.83 51.66 22.86
CA ASN A 17 -27.57 52.03 21.45
C ASN A 17 -26.02 52.12 21.29
N ASN A 18 -25.42 51.55 20.25
CA ASN A 18 -25.12 52.11 18.92
C ASN A 18 -23.95 53.12 18.81
N ALA A 19 -23.11 52.79 17.84
CA ALA A 19 -21.90 53.46 17.37
C ALA A 19 -22.19 54.51 16.27
N LEU A 20 -21.10 54.95 15.59
CA LEU A 20 -20.99 55.59 14.25
C LEU A 20 -21.02 57.14 14.27
N LEU A 21 -20.24 57.93 13.52
CA LEU A 21 -19.24 57.85 12.41
C LEU A 21 -18.61 59.30 12.29
N PRO A 22 -18.01 59.81 11.17
CA PRO A 22 -16.61 59.67 10.73
C PRO A 22 -15.86 60.99 10.32
N SER A 23 -14.57 60.84 9.98
CA SER A 23 -13.80 61.51 8.89
C SER A 23 -13.12 62.91 9.04
N THR A 24 -11.84 62.94 8.62
CA THR A 24 -11.05 63.98 7.88
C THR A 24 -10.20 65.07 8.56
N THR A 25 -8.87 64.93 8.36
CA THR A 25 -7.81 65.89 7.93
C THR A 25 -7.41 67.14 8.74
N GLY A 26 -6.08 67.32 8.95
CA GLY A 26 -5.42 68.64 9.06
C GLY A 26 -4.11 68.69 9.90
N LYS A 27 -2.96 69.00 9.28
CA LYS A 27 -1.63 69.20 9.91
C LYS A 27 -1.35 70.70 10.22
N SER A 28 -0.85 71.01 11.44
CA SER A 28 0.22 71.99 11.91
C SER A 28 0.35 73.42 11.31
N PRO A 29 1.24 74.36 11.79
CA PRO A 29 1.89 74.66 13.11
C PRO A 29 2.00 76.19 13.48
N SER A 30 2.51 76.56 14.68
CA SER A 30 3.44 77.72 14.98
C SER A 30 3.61 77.95 16.51
N SER A 31 4.80 77.83 17.16
CA SER A 31 5.92 78.79 17.41
C SER A 31 5.59 79.96 18.40
N LYS A 32 6.37 80.46 19.40
CA LYS A 32 7.81 80.37 19.82
C LYS A 32 8.09 81.13 21.16
N LEU A 33 9.03 80.61 22.00
CA LEU A 33 10.16 81.25 22.77
C LEU A 33 9.92 82.17 24.02
N PRO A 34 10.93 82.45 24.92
CA PRO A 34 12.41 82.36 24.76
C PRO A 34 13.24 81.73 25.92
N ALA A 35 14.59 81.89 25.85
CA ALA A 35 15.67 81.04 26.37
C ALA A 35 16.59 81.64 27.47
N ARG A 36 17.32 80.79 28.25
CA ARG A 36 18.81 80.79 28.46
C ARG A 36 19.36 79.76 29.51
N LYS A 37 20.39 78.97 29.07
CA LYS A 37 21.69 78.48 29.68
C LYS A 37 21.70 77.86 31.12
N ARG A 38 22.52 76.85 31.51
CA ARG A 38 23.88 76.40 31.11
C ARG A 38 24.25 75.01 31.74
N LYS A 39 24.85 74.13 30.92
CA LYS A 39 25.97 73.18 31.17
C LYS A 39 26.12 72.43 32.52
N ARG A 40 25.65 71.17 32.59
CA ARG A 40 26.34 70.03 33.27
C ARG A 40 25.92 68.62 32.79
N THR A 41 25.32 68.51 31.60
CA THR A 41 24.55 67.32 31.17
C THR A 41 25.11 66.57 29.96
N ALA A 42 26.30 66.93 29.46
CA ALA A 42 26.85 66.30 28.25
C ALA A 42 27.46 64.92 28.50
N LEU A 43 28.15 64.71 29.63
CA LEU A 43 28.82 63.43 29.92
C LEU A 43 27.83 62.31 30.28
N ILE A 44 26.78 62.65 31.05
CA ILE A 44 25.77 61.69 31.49
C ILE A 44 24.91 61.23 30.30
N ASN A 45 24.53 62.14 29.41
CA ASN A 45 23.79 61.77 28.21
C ASN A 45 24.67 60.99 27.21
N PHE A 46 25.96 61.29 27.09
CA PHE A 46 26.86 60.48 26.25
C PHE A 46 26.96 59.03 26.75
N LEU A 47 27.10 58.84 28.07
CA LEU A 47 27.19 57.51 28.68
C LEU A 47 25.87 56.73 28.60
N LEU A 48 24.72 57.40 28.79
CA LEU A 48 23.41 56.74 28.69
C LEU A 48 23.03 56.38 27.25
N THR A 49 23.29 57.27 26.30
CA THR A 49 22.91 57.03 24.89
C THR A 49 23.81 55.98 24.22
N ASN A 50 25.05 55.83 24.69
CA ASN A 50 26.01 54.86 24.16
C ASN A 50 26.28 53.70 25.12
N PHE A 51 25.45 53.49 26.14
CA PHE A 51 25.66 52.47 27.17
C PHE A 51 25.84 51.08 26.57
N PHE A 52 25.00 50.70 25.61
CA PHE A 52 25.11 49.43 24.90
C PHE A 52 26.39 49.33 24.07
N THR A 53 26.77 50.38 23.37
CA THR A 53 27.99 50.41 22.55
C THR A 53 29.25 50.32 23.42
N ILE A 54 29.26 51.00 24.57
CA ILE A 54 30.36 50.99 25.53
C ILE A 54 30.45 49.62 26.21
N ALA A 55 29.32 49.01 26.59
CA ALA A 55 29.28 47.66 27.15
C ALA A 55 29.73 46.59 26.14
N LEU A 56 29.35 46.74 24.86
CA LEU A 56 29.78 45.84 23.79
C LEU A 56 31.29 45.97 23.54
N CYS A 57 31.81 47.20 23.49
CA CYS A 57 33.25 47.44 23.35
C CYS A 57 34.05 46.91 24.53
N LEU A 58 33.58 47.08 25.77
CA LEU A 58 34.22 46.53 26.97
C LEU A 58 34.17 44.99 26.97
N SER A 59 33.07 44.39 26.54
CA SER A 59 32.94 42.93 26.42
C SER A 59 33.86 42.36 25.33
N LEU A 60 33.95 43.04 24.18
CA LEU A 60 34.85 42.67 23.10
C LEU A 60 36.32 42.83 23.52
N LEU A 61 36.66 43.89 24.27
CA LEU A 61 38.00 44.12 24.79
C LEU A 61 38.36 43.03 25.82
N PHE A 62 37.43 42.65 26.69
CA PHE A 62 37.61 41.56 27.65
C PHE A 62 37.79 40.21 26.95
N PHE A 63 37.02 39.95 25.89
CA PHE A 63 37.13 38.75 25.03
C PHE A 63 38.48 38.68 24.31
N ILE A 64 38.95 39.80 23.75
CA ILE A 64 40.27 39.88 23.11
C ILE A 64 41.39 39.70 24.14
N LEU A 65 41.27 40.31 25.33
CA LEU A 65 42.22 40.12 26.43
C LEU A 65 42.25 38.68 26.94
N THR A 66 41.11 37.99 26.99
CA THR A 66 41.06 36.56 27.35
C THR A 66 41.70 35.70 26.27
N LEU A 67 41.48 35.99 24.98
CA LEU A 67 42.18 35.31 23.88
C LEU A 67 43.69 35.57 23.89
N PHE A 68 44.13 36.76 24.32
CA PHE A 68 45.55 37.13 24.39
C PHE A 68 46.26 36.47 25.59
N TYR A 69 45.60 36.34 26.74
CA TYR A 69 46.17 35.71 27.94
C TYR A 69 46.07 34.18 27.96
N PHE A 70 45.01 33.60 27.39
CA PHE A 70 44.74 32.16 27.46
C PHE A 70 44.91 31.45 26.10
N GLY A 71 45.22 32.19 25.04
CA GLY A 71 45.32 31.67 23.67
C GLY A 71 43.95 31.26 23.09
N VAL A 72 43.86 31.14 21.76
CA VAL A 72 42.69 30.55 21.11
C VAL A 72 42.66 29.06 21.46
N PRO A 73 41.63 28.54 22.16
CA PRO A 73 41.52 27.10 22.39
C PRO A 73 41.36 26.41 21.04
N LYS A 74 42.26 25.46 20.73
CA LYS A 74 42.02 24.51 19.63
C LYS A 74 40.68 23.82 19.92
N PRO A 75 39.82 23.56 18.91
CA PRO A 75 38.50 23.02 19.15
C PRO A 75 38.61 21.67 19.86
N ILE A 76 38.24 21.66 21.14
CA ILE A 76 38.04 20.45 21.92
C ILE A 76 36.68 19.92 21.48
N SER A 77 36.69 18.93 20.60
CA SER A 77 35.55 18.06 20.35
C SER A 77 35.24 17.30 21.64
N SER A 78 34.36 17.85 22.47
CA SER A 78 33.80 17.14 23.62
C SER A 78 32.55 16.39 23.16
N GLN A 79 32.77 15.22 22.56
CA GLN A 79 31.74 14.18 22.55
C GLN A 79 31.50 13.72 24.00
N PRO A 80 30.24 13.55 24.44
CA PRO A 80 29.97 12.80 25.67
C PRO A 80 30.54 11.39 25.47
N LYS A 81 31.30 10.88 26.45
CA LYS A 81 31.73 9.47 26.47
C LYS A 81 30.50 8.58 26.70
N SER A 82 29.69 8.38 25.64
CA SER A 82 29.08 7.09 25.42
C SER A 82 30.22 6.09 25.23
N ARG A 83 30.10 4.90 25.83
CA ARG A 83 30.93 3.78 25.39
C ARG A 83 30.84 3.72 23.86
N PRO A 84 31.95 3.52 23.14
CA PRO A 84 31.84 3.35 21.70
C PRO A 84 30.83 2.22 21.48
N PRO A 85 29.84 2.36 20.58
CA PRO A 85 29.25 1.16 20.03
C PRO A 85 30.45 0.38 19.51
N LYS A 86 30.59 -0.89 19.91
CA LYS A 86 31.57 -1.77 19.27
C LYS A 86 31.39 -1.50 17.78
N LYS A 87 32.45 -1.03 17.10
CA LYS A 87 32.48 -1.13 15.65
C LYS A 87 32.18 -2.59 15.38
N PHE A 88 31.00 -2.88 14.86
CA PHE A 88 30.79 -4.12 14.16
C PHE A 88 31.89 -4.11 13.12
N THR A 89 32.93 -4.92 13.34
CA THR A 89 33.72 -5.38 12.24
C THR A 89 32.73 -6.18 11.41
N SER A 90 32.06 -5.53 10.45
CA SER A 90 31.50 -6.28 9.34
C SER A 90 32.72 -7.03 8.79
N ARG A 91 32.75 -8.35 9.00
CA ARG A 91 33.61 -9.16 8.17
C ARG A 91 33.15 -8.83 6.77
N LYS A 92 34.04 -8.22 5.97
CA LYS A 92 33.76 -7.92 4.56
C LYS A 92 33.01 -9.12 3.96
N PRO A 93 31.85 -8.93 3.32
CA PRO A 93 31.21 -10.01 2.61
C PRO A 93 32.25 -10.62 1.67
N ILE A 94 32.38 -11.94 1.71
CA ILE A 94 33.19 -12.63 0.71
C ILE A 94 32.43 -12.41 -0.59
N ILE A 95 32.87 -11.43 -1.38
CA ILE A 95 32.40 -11.19 -2.74
C ILE A 95 32.75 -12.46 -3.53
N ARG A 96 31.79 -13.40 -3.63
CA ARG A 96 31.81 -14.39 -4.70
C ARG A 96 31.57 -13.58 -5.96
N ARG A 97 32.60 -13.43 -6.80
CA ARG A 97 32.47 -12.77 -8.11
C ARG A 97 31.26 -13.35 -8.85
N PRO A 98 30.38 -12.52 -9.44
CA PRO A 98 29.35 -13.04 -10.32
C PRO A 98 30.05 -13.66 -11.52
N THR A 99 30.01 -14.98 -11.63
CA THR A 99 30.11 -15.62 -12.95
C THR A 99 28.85 -15.24 -13.71
N ASN A 100 28.95 -14.93 -15.01
CA ASN A 100 27.81 -14.54 -15.87
C ASN A 100 26.60 -15.53 -15.85
N ASP A 101 26.71 -16.66 -15.18
CA ASP A 101 25.65 -17.66 -14.90
C ASP A 101 24.92 -17.52 -13.55
N SER A 102 25.33 -16.63 -12.63
CA SER A 102 24.72 -16.61 -11.27
C SER A 102 23.29 -16.05 -11.22
N LEU A 103 22.82 -15.39 -12.28
CA LEU A 103 21.42 -14.96 -12.42
C LEU A 103 20.47 -16.11 -12.81
N GLN A 104 21.01 -17.29 -13.15
CA GLN A 104 20.19 -18.48 -13.41
C GLN A 104 19.87 -19.28 -12.14
N HIS A 105 20.46 -18.97 -10.98
CA HIS A 105 20.26 -19.72 -9.73
C HIS A 105 19.77 -18.76 -8.64
N GLY A 106 18.57 -19.02 -8.10
CA GLY A 106 17.98 -18.22 -7.01
C GLY A 106 18.77 -18.29 -5.70
N ALA A 107 18.33 -17.55 -4.69
CA ALA A 107 18.94 -17.55 -3.38
C ALA A 107 18.93 -18.95 -2.76
N VAL A 108 20.09 -19.40 -2.28
CA VAL A 108 20.18 -20.64 -1.51
C VAL A 108 19.70 -20.37 -0.09
N VAL A 109 18.76 -21.16 0.40
CA VAL A 109 18.22 -21.07 1.76
C VAL A 109 18.10 -22.45 2.41
N ASP A 110 18.00 -22.47 3.74
CA ASP A 110 17.86 -23.70 4.53
C ASP A 110 16.43 -24.26 4.48
N ILE A 111 15.43 -23.38 4.40
CA ILE A 111 14.01 -23.73 4.44
C ILE A 111 13.28 -22.93 3.36
N THR A 112 12.46 -23.60 2.55
CA THR A 112 11.46 -22.92 1.72
C THR A 112 10.06 -23.26 2.22
N THR A 113 9.12 -22.30 2.14
CA THR A 113 7.73 -22.60 2.52
C THR A 113 7.10 -23.64 1.58
N LYS A 114 7.57 -23.75 0.34
CA LYS A 114 7.21 -24.85 -0.57
C LYS A 114 7.62 -26.21 -0.01
N ASP A 115 8.87 -26.37 0.42
CA ASP A 115 9.35 -27.64 0.99
C ASP A 115 8.59 -28.01 2.28
N LEU A 116 8.22 -27.00 3.09
CA LEU A 116 7.34 -27.20 4.24
C LEU A 116 5.96 -27.72 3.80
N TYR A 117 5.35 -27.11 2.79
CA TYR A 117 4.06 -27.57 2.24
C TYR A 117 4.15 -28.98 1.65
N ASP A 118 5.24 -29.34 0.97
CA ASP A 118 5.46 -30.68 0.45
C ASP A 118 5.55 -31.71 1.60
N LYS A 119 6.29 -31.38 2.67
CA LYS A 119 6.55 -32.25 3.82
C LYS A 119 5.34 -32.43 4.76
N ILE A 120 4.60 -31.36 5.03
CA ILE A 120 3.56 -31.33 6.08
C ILE A 120 2.29 -32.03 5.58
N GLU A 121 1.70 -32.92 6.38
CA GLU A 121 0.46 -33.64 6.04
C GLU A 121 -0.83 -32.85 6.33
N PHE A 122 -0.72 -31.70 7.00
CA PHE A 122 -1.84 -30.82 7.36
C PHE A 122 -2.95 -31.50 8.20
N LEU A 123 -2.54 -32.34 9.16
CA LEU A 123 -3.47 -33.10 10.00
C LEU A 123 -3.80 -32.33 11.28
N ASP A 124 -5.09 -31.98 11.47
CA ASP A 124 -5.60 -31.33 12.69
C ASP A 124 -5.73 -32.33 13.86
N LYS A 125 -4.59 -32.72 14.44
CA LYS A 125 -4.52 -33.62 15.59
C LYS A 125 -4.53 -32.83 16.90
N ASP A 126 -5.38 -33.23 17.85
CA ASP A 126 -5.41 -32.63 19.20
C ASP A 126 -4.10 -32.90 19.95
N GLY A 127 -3.34 -31.83 20.18
CA GLY A 127 -2.06 -31.83 20.90
C GLY A 127 -2.17 -31.78 22.43
N GLY A 128 -3.38 -31.81 23.00
CA GLY A 128 -3.62 -31.70 24.43
C GLY A 128 -3.95 -30.26 24.85
N ALA A 129 -3.26 -29.75 25.87
CA ALA A 129 -3.47 -28.37 26.34
C ALA A 129 -3.07 -27.34 25.28
N TRP A 130 -1.93 -27.56 24.61
CA TRP A 130 -1.62 -26.91 23.35
C TRP A 130 -2.31 -27.66 22.22
N LYS A 131 -3.54 -27.26 21.91
CA LYS A 131 -4.44 -27.96 20.98
C LYS A 131 -3.83 -28.28 19.61
N GLN A 132 -2.96 -27.41 19.11
CA GLN A 132 -2.39 -27.50 17.76
C GLN A 132 -0.91 -27.94 17.74
N GLY A 133 -0.37 -28.33 18.90
CA GLY A 133 1.00 -28.79 19.01
C GLY A 133 1.08 -30.16 19.66
N TRP A 134 1.79 -30.22 20.78
CA TRP A 134 2.01 -31.42 21.57
C TRP A 134 2.18 -31.06 23.05
N ASP A 135 2.30 -32.07 23.91
CA ASP A 135 2.63 -31.88 25.32
C ASP A 135 4.11 -31.48 25.48
N VAL A 136 4.35 -30.18 25.71
CA VAL A 136 5.70 -29.62 25.78
C VAL A 136 6.32 -29.90 27.14
N THR A 137 7.49 -30.53 27.15
CA THR A 137 8.25 -30.88 28.35
C THR A 137 9.70 -30.40 28.25
N TYR A 138 10.39 -30.33 29.39
CA TYR A 138 11.81 -29.97 29.51
C TYR A 138 12.51 -30.89 30.51
N ARG A 139 13.84 -31.05 30.41
CA ARG A 139 14.62 -31.94 31.28
C ARG A 139 14.99 -31.29 32.62
N GLY A 140 15.03 -29.96 32.66
CA GLY A 140 15.39 -29.14 33.82
C GLY A 140 16.85 -28.67 33.81
N SER A 141 17.71 -29.29 33.00
CA SER A 141 19.13 -28.96 32.87
C SER A 141 19.44 -27.97 31.73
N GLU A 142 18.44 -27.56 30.95
CA GLU A 142 18.58 -26.62 29.82
C GLU A 142 19.18 -25.26 30.23
N TRP A 143 19.05 -24.88 31.51
CA TRP A 143 19.47 -23.57 32.02
C TRP A 143 20.60 -23.66 33.07
N ASP A 144 21.27 -24.80 33.18
CA ASP A 144 22.35 -25.01 34.16
C ASP A 144 23.61 -24.19 33.81
N SER A 145 23.89 -24.02 32.52
CA SER A 145 25.05 -23.24 32.05
C SER A 145 24.74 -21.75 31.92
N GLU A 146 23.51 -21.40 31.55
CA GLU A 146 23.07 -20.04 31.28
C GLU A 146 21.62 -19.87 31.72
N LYS A 147 21.34 -18.81 32.49
CA LYS A 147 19.98 -18.53 32.97
C LYS A 147 19.02 -18.31 31.82
N LEU A 148 17.77 -18.75 31.98
CA LEU A 148 16.67 -18.32 31.12
C LEU A 148 16.38 -16.84 31.34
N LYS A 149 16.54 -16.01 30.30
CA LYS A 149 16.21 -14.58 30.34
C LYS A 149 14.83 -14.37 29.71
N VAL A 150 13.86 -13.91 30.50
CA VAL A 150 12.47 -13.69 30.07
C VAL A 150 12.19 -12.19 30.00
N PHE A 151 11.86 -11.73 28.80
CA PHE A 151 11.40 -10.37 28.53
C PHE A 151 9.88 -10.41 28.34
N VAL A 152 9.15 -9.96 29.36
CA VAL A 152 7.70 -9.77 29.28
C VAL A 152 7.44 -8.41 28.63
N VAL A 153 6.70 -8.37 27.53
CA VAL A 153 6.54 -7.18 26.68
C VAL A 153 5.08 -6.71 26.70
N PRO A 154 4.73 -5.76 27.57
CA PRO A 154 3.41 -5.15 27.59
C PRO A 154 3.06 -4.44 26.27
N HIS A 155 1.87 -4.71 25.74
CA HIS A 155 1.36 -4.05 24.53
C HIS A 155 -0.16 -3.87 24.58
N SER A 156 -0.69 -3.06 23.66
CA SER A 156 -2.13 -2.91 23.42
C SER A 156 -2.34 -2.85 21.91
N HIS A 157 -3.09 -3.80 21.36
CA HIS A 157 -3.41 -3.79 19.94
C HIS A 157 -4.59 -2.84 19.68
N ASN A 158 -4.41 -1.82 18.83
CA ASN A 158 -5.38 -0.75 18.67
C ASN A 158 -5.78 -0.61 17.21
N ASP A 159 -6.83 -1.32 16.78
CA ASP A 159 -7.33 -1.25 15.40
C ASP A 159 -7.73 0.16 14.99
N PRO A 160 -7.12 0.73 13.93
CA PRO A 160 -7.54 1.97 13.30
C PRO A 160 -8.83 1.80 12.47
N GLY A 161 -9.87 1.28 13.13
CA GLY A 161 -11.19 0.96 12.58
C GLY A 161 -11.39 -0.55 12.38
N TRP A 162 -12.45 -1.11 12.96
CA TRP A 162 -12.81 -2.54 12.82
C TRP A 162 -14.28 -2.74 13.19
N LYS A 163 -14.58 -2.83 14.48
CA LYS A 163 -15.97 -2.84 14.99
C LYS A 163 -16.51 -1.43 15.21
N LEU A 164 -15.64 -0.48 15.49
CA LEU A 164 -15.94 0.94 15.61
C LEU A 164 -15.08 1.71 14.61
N THR A 165 -15.46 2.93 14.29
CA THR A 165 -14.62 3.83 13.47
C THR A 165 -13.36 4.24 14.23
N VAL A 166 -12.37 4.75 13.50
CA VAL A 166 -11.13 5.33 14.09
C VAL A 166 -11.46 6.32 15.20
N GLU A 167 -12.40 7.23 14.92
CA GLU A 167 -12.75 8.30 15.87
C GLU A 167 -13.43 7.74 17.13
N GLU A 168 -14.32 6.76 16.96
CA GLU A 168 -15.02 6.14 18.09
C GLU A 168 -14.07 5.34 18.98
N TYR A 169 -13.13 4.59 18.40
CA TYR A 169 -12.10 3.88 19.17
C TYR A 169 -11.17 4.85 19.89
N TYR A 170 -10.76 5.94 19.24
CA TYR A 170 -9.94 6.96 19.89
C TYR A 170 -10.65 7.55 21.12
N GLU A 171 -11.89 8.02 20.96
CA GLU A 171 -12.63 8.70 22.03
C GLU A 171 -13.08 7.75 23.15
N LYS A 172 -13.21 6.45 22.88
CA LYS A 172 -13.66 5.45 23.88
C LYS A 172 -12.52 4.67 24.51
N GLN A 173 -11.40 4.48 23.82
CA GLN A 173 -10.35 3.53 24.23
C GLN A 173 -8.93 4.09 24.02
N SER A 174 -8.46 4.28 22.79
CA SER A 174 -7.04 4.53 22.51
C SER A 174 -6.47 5.79 23.18
N ARG A 175 -7.27 6.85 23.33
CA ARG A 175 -6.85 8.05 24.06
C ARG A 175 -6.57 7.75 25.54
N PHE A 176 -7.42 6.96 26.18
CA PHE A 176 -7.28 6.59 27.59
C PHE A 176 -6.14 5.60 27.81
N ILE A 177 -5.91 4.71 26.85
CA ILE A 177 -4.77 3.80 26.88
C ILE A 177 -3.47 4.61 26.87
N LEU A 178 -3.29 5.53 25.93
CA LEU A 178 -2.09 6.37 25.86
C LEU A 178 -1.89 7.23 27.12
N ASP A 179 -2.96 7.83 27.66
CA ASP A 179 -2.93 8.53 28.93
C ASP A 179 -2.46 7.62 30.09
N THR A 180 -3.04 6.43 30.17
CA THR A 180 -2.74 5.41 31.19
C THR A 180 -1.30 4.93 31.11
N ILE A 181 -0.77 4.69 29.90
CA ILE A 181 0.60 4.24 29.68
C ILE A 181 1.61 5.33 30.06
N VAL A 182 1.40 6.57 29.62
CA VAL A 182 2.29 7.69 29.98
C VAL A 182 2.35 7.86 31.50
N GLU A 183 1.22 7.81 32.19
CA GLU A 183 1.18 7.91 33.65
C GLU A 183 1.81 6.69 34.33
N SER A 184 1.42 5.48 33.93
CA SER A 184 1.84 4.23 34.57
C SER A 184 3.34 3.98 34.43
N LEU A 185 3.92 4.25 33.27
CA LEU A 185 5.36 4.07 33.05
C LEU A 185 6.19 5.08 33.85
N SER A 186 5.68 6.30 34.05
CA SER A 186 6.38 7.35 34.81
C SER A 186 6.50 7.02 36.31
N LYS A 187 5.66 6.12 36.84
CA LYS A 187 5.67 5.73 38.26
C LYS A 187 6.80 4.77 38.64
N ASP A 188 7.30 3.96 37.71
CA ASP A 188 8.34 2.97 37.98
C ASP A 188 9.19 2.73 36.72
N SER A 189 10.47 3.09 36.81
CA SER A 189 11.47 2.93 35.73
C SER A 189 11.66 1.51 35.22
N ARG A 190 11.22 0.49 35.98
CA ARG A 190 11.27 -0.93 35.57
C ARG A 190 10.17 -1.29 34.57
N ARG A 191 9.08 -0.52 34.50
CA ARG A 191 7.95 -0.79 33.61
C ARG A 191 8.33 -0.46 32.17
N LYS A 192 7.85 -1.29 31.25
CA LYS A 192 8.06 -1.16 29.80
C LYS A 192 6.72 -1.29 29.06
N PHE A 193 6.67 -0.74 27.86
CA PHE A 193 5.52 -0.88 26.95
C PHE A 193 5.97 -0.73 25.49
N ILE A 194 5.22 -1.32 24.56
CA ILE A 194 5.38 -1.08 23.12
C ILE A 194 4.11 -0.49 22.50
N TRP A 195 4.27 0.39 21.51
CA TRP A 195 3.16 0.99 20.75
C TRP A 195 3.46 0.96 19.25
N GLU A 196 2.45 0.70 18.41
CA GLU A 196 2.61 0.53 16.96
C GLU A 196 1.88 1.63 16.15
N GLU A 197 0.58 1.83 16.38
CA GLU A 197 -0.29 2.51 15.43
C GLU A 197 -0.13 4.05 15.51
N MET A 198 0.61 4.65 14.56
CA MET A 198 0.86 6.09 14.57
C MET A 198 -0.37 6.94 14.28
N SER A 199 -1.40 6.39 13.63
CA SER A 199 -2.67 7.09 13.44
C SER A 199 -3.30 7.55 14.75
N TYR A 200 -3.19 6.74 15.81
CA TYR A 200 -3.71 7.09 17.12
C TYR A 200 -2.71 7.91 17.94
N LEU A 201 -1.41 7.61 17.87
CA LEU A 201 -0.40 8.38 18.60
C LEU A 201 -0.35 9.83 18.11
N GLU A 202 -0.39 10.06 16.79
CA GLU A 202 -0.42 11.42 16.22
C GLU A 202 -1.68 12.17 16.62
N ARG A 203 -2.83 11.48 16.60
CA ARG A 203 -4.11 12.04 17.03
C ARG A 203 -4.09 12.41 18.52
N TRP A 204 -3.63 11.51 19.38
CA TRP A 204 -3.44 11.76 20.81
C TRP A 204 -2.48 12.92 21.06
N TRP A 205 -1.37 12.95 20.32
CA TRP A 205 -0.38 14.01 20.45
C TRP A 205 -1.01 15.38 20.25
N ARG A 206 -1.88 15.56 19.25
CA ARG A 206 -2.59 16.83 19.01
C ARG A 206 -3.44 17.28 20.19
N ASP A 207 -4.05 16.36 20.91
CA ASP A 207 -4.97 16.67 22.02
C ASP A 207 -4.26 16.71 23.39
N ALA A 208 -3.10 16.06 23.52
CA ALA A 208 -2.31 16.00 24.74
C ALA A 208 -1.71 17.36 25.17
N SER A 209 -1.58 17.58 26.48
CA SER A 209 -0.87 18.73 27.03
C SER A 209 0.64 18.64 26.80
N GLU A 210 1.34 19.79 26.86
CA GLU A 210 2.81 19.83 26.74
C GLU A 210 3.51 18.89 27.75
N ASP A 211 3.06 18.87 29.02
CA ASP A 211 3.63 17.97 30.04
C ASP A 211 3.49 16.48 29.67
N LYS A 212 2.35 16.08 29.09
CA LYS A 212 2.12 14.71 28.63
C LYS A 212 2.99 14.38 27.41
N ARG A 213 3.13 15.31 26.47
CA ARG A 213 4.02 15.18 25.29
C ARG A 213 5.47 15.03 25.71
N GLU A 214 5.93 15.84 26.66
CA GLU A 214 7.28 15.76 27.22
C GLU A 214 7.50 14.44 27.95
N SER A 215 6.53 14.01 28.76
CA SER A 215 6.59 12.71 29.45
C SER A 215 6.69 11.55 28.48
N LEU A 216 5.83 11.50 27.45
CA LEU A 216 5.91 10.47 26.40
C LEU A 216 7.28 10.50 25.70
N THR A 217 7.77 11.68 25.34
CA THR A 217 9.08 11.83 24.70
C THR A 217 10.22 11.32 25.58
N ASN A 218 10.17 11.58 26.89
CA ASN A 218 11.16 11.10 27.85
C ASN A 218 11.10 9.58 28.03
N LEU A 219 9.89 8.99 28.07
CA LEU A 219 9.68 7.55 28.12
C LEU A 219 10.20 6.84 26.86
N VAL A 220 10.09 7.48 25.69
CA VAL A 220 10.69 6.95 24.46
C VAL A 220 12.22 7.04 24.52
N LYS A 221 12.76 8.19 24.90
CA LYS A 221 14.22 8.42 24.98
C LYS A 221 14.93 7.54 26.01
N ASN A 222 14.27 7.22 27.13
CA ASN A 222 14.83 6.37 28.18
C ASN A 222 14.56 4.86 27.92
N GLY A 223 13.83 4.53 26.85
CA GLY A 223 13.52 3.16 26.43
C GLY A 223 12.46 2.45 27.28
N GLN A 224 11.67 3.17 28.08
CA GLN A 224 10.50 2.57 28.76
C GLN A 224 9.33 2.36 27.80
N LEU A 225 9.14 3.26 26.83
CA LEU A 225 8.19 3.09 25.75
C LEU A 225 8.96 2.90 24.44
N GLU A 226 8.78 1.77 23.77
CA GLU A 226 9.31 1.57 22.42
C GLU A 226 8.20 1.75 21.40
N ILE A 227 8.44 2.59 20.40
CA ILE A 227 7.58 2.61 19.21
C ILE A 227 8.10 1.55 18.24
N VAL A 228 7.29 0.52 17.96
CA VAL A 228 7.62 -0.63 17.09
C VAL A 228 6.90 -0.46 15.76
N GLY A 229 7.56 -0.73 14.64
CA GLY A 229 7.06 -0.43 13.29
C GLY A 229 6.97 1.09 13.03
N GLY A 230 6.08 1.77 13.74
CA GLY A 230 5.83 3.20 13.60
C GLY A 230 5.20 3.56 12.26
N GLY A 231 4.50 2.61 11.62
CA GLY A 231 3.66 2.89 10.47
C GLY A 231 2.42 3.67 10.89
N TRP A 232 1.73 4.28 9.91
CA TRP A 232 0.43 4.87 10.18
C TRP A 232 -0.54 3.82 10.76
N VAL A 233 -0.43 2.58 10.27
CA VAL A 233 -1.18 1.41 10.71
C VAL A 233 -0.32 0.14 10.61
N MET A 234 -0.71 -0.90 11.34
CA MET A 234 -0.34 -2.27 11.01
C MET A 234 -1.11 -2.73 9.75
N ASN A 235 -0.46 -2.71 8.59
CA ASN A 235 -1.12 -2.95 7.32
C ASN A 235 -1.42 -4.44 7.04
N ASP A 236 -2.42 -4.71 6.19
CA ASP A 236 -2.58 -6.00 5.53
C ASP A 236 -1.36 -6.33 4.65
N GLU A 237 -1.01 -7.60 4.57
CA GLU A 237 0.11 -8.09 3.75
C GLU A 237 -0.35 -8.89 2.53
N ALA A 238 -1.64 -9.16 2.37
CA ALA A 238 -2.18 -9.85 1.19
C ALA A 238 -2.61 -8.85 0.11
N ASN A 239 -3.54 -7.95 0.40
CA ASN A 239 -4.21 -7.10 -0.59
C ASN A 239 -3.50 -5.77 -0.83
N SER A 240 -2.73 -5.26 0.14
CA SER A 240 -2.03 -3.98 0.00
C SER A 240 -0.99 -4.03 -1.11
N HIS A 241 -0.90 -2.95 -1.90
CA HIS A 241 0.14 -2.80 -2.91
C HIS A 241 1.38 -2.12 -2.31
N TYR A 242 2.58 -2.48 -2.79
CA TYR A 242 3.85 -2.03 -2.20
C TYR A 242 4.00 -0.50 -2.15
N PHE A 243 3.39 0.23 -3.10
CA PHE A 243 3.31 1.69 -3.07
C PHE A 243 2.63 2.19 -1.78
N ALA A 244 1.44 1.68 -1.45
CA ALA A 244 0.69 2.09 -0.28
C ALA A 244 1.38 1.67 1.04
N ILE A 245 2.07 0.52 1.05
CA ILE A 245 2.89 0.08 2.20
C ILE A 245 4.05 1.05 2.43
N ILE A 246 4.76 1.46 1.37
CA ILE A 246 5.83 2.47 1.49
C ILE A 246 5.27 3.79 2.02
N GLU A 247 4.16 4.27 1.47
CA GLU A 247 3.56 5.55 1.90
C GLU A 247 3.09 5.52 3.36
N GLN A 248 2.43 4.45 3.80
CA GLN A 248 1.89 4.36 5.16
C GLN A 248 3.02 4.33 6.21
N ILE A 249 4.09 3.55 5.98
CA ILE A 249 5.23 3.48 6.89
C ILE A 249 5.97 4.81 6.90
N THR A 250 6.20 5.39 5.71
CA THR A 250 6.90 6.68 5.57
C THR A 250 6.17 7.80 6.30
N GLU A 251 4.84 7.88 6.21
CA GLU A 251 4.05 8.93 6.88
C GLU A 251 4.19 8.86 8.41
N GLY A 252 4.07 7.67 9.01
CA GLY A 252 4.24 7.48 10.45
C GLY A 252 5.68 7.72 10.91
N ASN A 253 6.66 7.12 10.23
CA ASN A 253 8.08 7.23 10.57
C ASN A 253 8.60 8.67 10.45
N LEU A 254 8.23 9.41 9.39
CA LEU A 254 8.62 10.81 9.24
C LEU A 254 8.03 11.70 10.33
N TRP A 255 6.77 11.47 10.72
CA TRP A 255 6.14 12.22 11.81
C TRP A 255 6.84 11.95 13.14
N LEU A 256 7.16 10.69 13.42
CA LEU A 256 7.84 10.24 14.63
C LEU A 256 9.26 10.82 14.75
N SER A 257 10.03 10.77 13.65
CA SER A 257 11.36 11.37 13.59
C SER A 257 11.31 12.88 13.77
N ASP A 258 10.32 13.57 13.19
CA ASP A 258 10.20 15.03 13.30
C ASP A 258 9.76 15.53 14.66
N THR A 259 8.85 14.79 15.28
CA THR A 259 8.13 15.27 16.46
C THR A 259 8.80 14.79 17.74
N ILE A 260 9.24 13.52 17.76
CA ILE A 260 9.79 12.86 18.95
C ILE A 260 11.32 12.68 18.83
N GLY A 261 11.85 12.63 17.60
CA GLY A 261 13.27 12.38 17.35
C GLY A 261 13.66 10.91 17.49
N TYR A 262 12.74 10.01 17.14
CA TYR A 262 12.92 8.56 17.24
C TYR A 262 12.75 7.89 15.86
N ILE A 263 13.54 6.84 15.61
CA ILE A 263 13.50 6.04 14.39
C ILE A 263 13.33 4.57 14.79
N PRO A 264 12.22 3.91 14.44
CA PRO A 264 12.00 2.50 14.74
C PRO A 264 13.00 1.60 14.00
N LYS A 265 13.37 0.48 14.64
CA LYS A 265 14.24 -0.56 14.04
C LYS A 265 13.70 -1.98 14.17
N ASN A 266 12.62 -2.15 14.92
CA ASN A 266 11.94 -3.43 15.15
C ASN A 266 10.50 -3.32 14.64
N SER A 267 10.07 -4.30 13.86
CA SER A 267 8.70 -4.41 13.35
C SER A 267 7.87 -5.39 14.19
N TRP A 268 6.60 -5.06 14.39
CA TRP A 268 5.63 -5.84 15.16
C TRP A 268 4.35 -6.01 14.33
N ALA A 269 4.12 -7.22 13.81
CA ALA A 269 3.00 -7.52 12.92
C ALA A 269 2.21 -8.72 13.46
N ILE A 270 1.38 -8.50 14.47
CA ILE A 270 0.67 -9.58 15.18
C ILE A 270 -0.67 -9.97 14.57
N ASP A 271 -1.30 -9.08 13.79
CA ASP A 271 -2.66 -9.28 13.31
C ASP A 271 -2.90 -9.34 11.78
N PRO A 272 -1.92 -9.10 10.86
CA PRO A 272 -2.14 -9.42 9.44
C PRO A 272 -2.45 -10.91 9.23
N PHE A 273 -3.41 -11.24 8.37
CA PHE A 273 -3.95 -12.61 8.21
C PHE A 273 -3.10 -13.51 7.28
N GLY A 274 -1.82 -13.67 7.62
CA GLY A 274 -0.77 -14.25 6.80
C GLY A 274 0.25 -13.19 6.37
N TYR A 275 1.45 -13.62 5.98
CA TYR A 275 2.59 -12.70 5.81
C TYR A 275 3.28 -12.84 4.47
N SER A 276 3.72 -11.70 3.95
CA SER A 276 4.37 -11.56 2.65
C SER A 276 5.86 -11.22 2.80
N PRO A 277 6.77 -11.90 2.08
CA PRO A 277 8.19 -11.53 2.03
C PRO A 277 8.41 -10.12 1.47
N THR A 278 7.43 -9.51 0.79
CA THR A 278 7.52 -8.10 0.38
C THR A 278 7.64 -7.18 1.59
N MET A 279 6.94 -7.47 2.70
CA MET A 279 7.06 -6.66 3.92
C MET A 279 8.47 -6.75 4.51
N ALA A 280 9.04 -7.96 4.59
CA ALA A 280 10.42 -8.19 5.03
C ALA A 280 11.44 -7.38 4.20
N TYR A 281 11.29 -7.41 2.86
CA TYR A 281 12.13 -6.64 1.95
C TYR A 281 12.02 -5.12 2.20
N LEU A 282 10.79 -4.59 2.25
CA LEU A 282 10.55 -3.17 2.44
C LEU A 282 11.09 -2.68 3.78
N LEU A 283 10.83 -3.43 4.87
CA LEU A 283 11.37 -3.14 6.19
C LEU A 283 12.90 -3.08 6.18
N ARG A 284 13.57 -4.06 5.55
CA ARG A 284 15.03 -4.05 5.46
C ARG A 284 15.56 -2.82 4.72
N ARG A 285 14.91 -2.44 3.62
CA ARG A 285 15.21 -1.23 2.81
C ARG A 285 14.77 0.08 3.49
N MET A 286 14.07 0.01 4.62
CA MET A 286 13.73 1.12 5.51
C MET A 286 14.65 1.23 6.73
N GLY A 287 15.60 0.30 6.90
CA GLY A 287 16.56 0.30 8.02
C GLY A 287 16.15 -0.55 9.21
N PHE A 288 15.10 -1.36 9.10
CA PHE A 288 14.73 -2.31 10.15
C PHE A 288 15.69 -3.50 10.20
N GLU A 289 15.94 -3.98 11.40
CA GLU A 289 16.84 -5.10 11.68
C GLU A 289 16.10 -6.39 12.05
N ASN A 290 14.89 -6.24 12.62
CA ASN A 290 14.12 -7.34 13.18
C ASN A 290 12.63 -7.20 12.86
N MET A 291 11.95 -8.33 12.72
CA MET A 291 10.51 -8.42 12.55
C MET A 291 9.94 -9.49 13.46
N LEU A 292 8.73 -9.27 13.98
CA LEU A 292 7.96 -10.29 14.69
C LEU A 292 6.62 -10.50 14.01
N ILE A 293 6.27 -11.77 13.79
CA ILE A 293 5.03 -12.21 13.14
C ILE A 293 4.28 -13.24 13.98
N GLN A 294 2.99 -13.40 13.72
CA GLN A 294 2.10 -14.26 14.49
C GLN A 294 1.17 -15.15 13.66
N ARG A 295 0.22 -14.63 12.88
CA ARG A 295 -0.83 -15.41 12.19
C ARG A 295 -0.34 -16.21 10.97
N THR A 296 0.48 -17.23 11.23
CA THR A 296 0.86 -18.26 10.26
C THR A 296 0.05 -19.54 10.49
N HIS A 297 -0.10 -20.36 9.45
CA HIS A 297 -0.87 -21.60 9.53
C HIS A 297 -0.38 -22.48 10.70
N TYR A 298 -1.29 -23.04 11.49
CA TYR A 298 -0.95 -23.74 12.74
C TYR A 298 -0.02 -24.94 12.55
N GLU A 299 -0.18 -25.75 11.50
CA GLU A 299 0.76 -26.84 11.20
C GLU A 299 2.16 -26.35 10.78
N LEU A 300 2.30 -25.17 10.19
CA LEU A 300 3.61 -24.56 9.93
C LEU A 300 4.28 -24.14 11.24
N LYS A 301 3.53 -23.52 12.16
CA LYS A 301 4.03 -23.19 13.51
C LYS A 301 4.52 -24.44 14.22
N LYS A 302 3.74 -25.52 14.20
CA LYS A 302 4.07 -26.80 14.83
C LYS A 302 5.34 -27.42 14.25
N GLU A 303 5.46 -27.48 12.93
CA GLU A 303 6.64 -28.02 12.25
C GLU A 303 7.90 -27.21 12.57
N LEU A 304 7.82 -25.89 12.48
CA LEU A 304 8.94 -25.00 12.81
C LEU A 304 9.30 -25.07 14.30
N ALA A 305 8.31 -25.13 15.20
CA ALA A 305 8.52 -25.28 16.63
C ALA A 305 9.21 -26.61 16.97
N TRP A 306 8.77 -27.71 16.36
CA TRP A 306 9.34 -29.06 16.59
C TRP A 306 10.84 -29.10 16.29
N HIS A 307 11.26 -28.33 15.28
CA HIS A 307 12.65 -28.23 14.86
C HIS A 307 13.40 -27.02 15.43
N LYS A 308 12.78 -26.20 16.29
CA LYS A 308 13.33 -24.93 16.81
C LYS A 308 13.76 -23.96 15.71
N ASN A 309 12.91 -23.78 14.71
CA ASN A 309 13.08 -22.93 13.53
C ASN A 309 12.04 -21.80 13.48
N LEU A 310 11.45 -21.43 14.62
CA LEU A 310 10.56 -20.26 14.73
C LEU A 310 11.32 -18.92 14.70
N GLU A 311 12.63 -18.96 14.89
CA GLU A 311 13.55 -17.84 14.69
C GLU A 311 14.38 -18.14 13.45
N TYR A 312 14.34 -17.26 12.45
CA TYR A 312 14.99 -17.48 11.15
C TYR A 312 15.34 -16.16 10.47
N ILE A 313 16.16 -16.25 9.42
CA ILE A 313 16.50 -15.13 8.55
C ILE A 313 15.62 -15.18 7.32
N TRP A 314 14.73 -14.21 7.16
CA TRP A 314 13.84 -14.17 6.00
C TRP A 314 14.54 -13.51 4.83
N ARG A 315 14.81 -14.29 3.78
CA ARG A 315 15.54 -13.89 2.59
C ARG A 315 14.63 -13.88 1.37
N GLN A 316 14.80 -12.89 0.50
CA GLN A 316 14.11 -12.89 -0.79
C GLN A 316 14.61 -14.03 -1.66
N SER A 317 13.71 -14.72 -2.36
CA SER A 317 14.05 -15.89 -3.20
C SER A 317 15.04 -15.58 -4.34
N TRP A 318 15.17 -14.31 -4.71
CA TRP A 318 16.09 -13.83 -5.75
C TRP A 318 17.39 -13.25 -5.19
N ASP A 319 17.50 -13.00 -3.88
CA ASP A 319 18.64 -12.29 -3.28
C ASP A 319 19.77 -13.25 -2.90
N ALA A 320 20.61 -13.57 -3.88
CA ALA A 320 21.80 -14.40 -3.68
C ALA A 320 22.93 -13.68 -2.91
N GLU A 321 22.85 -12.35 -2.75
CA GLU A 321 23.86 -11.54 -2.07
C GLU A 321 23.57 -11.32 -0.57
N GLU A 322 22.43 -11.82 -0.07
CA GLU A 322 22.02 -11.77 1.34
C GLU A 322 21.84 -10.32 1.88
N THR A 323 21.61 -9.36 0.99
CA THR A 323 21.48 -7.92 1.33
C THR A 323 20.09 -7.56 1.87
N THR A 324 19.10 -8.44 1.68
CA THR A 324 17.70 -8.27 2.07
C THR A 324 17.35 -9.01 3.35
N ASP A 325 18.29 -9.76 3.92
CA ASP A 325 18.11 -10.55 5.13
C ASP A 325 17.58 -9.70 6.30
N ILE A 326 16.49 -10.16 6.92
CA ILE A 326 15.94 -9.62 8.16
C ILE A 326 15.70 -10.77 9.15
N PHE A 327 16.04 -10.55 10.42
CA PHE A 327 15.79 -11.54 11.47
C PHE A 327 14.31 -11.55 11.86
N VAL A 328 13.69 -12.72 11.85
CA VAL A 328 12.27 -12.89 12.15
C VAL A 328 12.07 -13.76 13.37
N HIS A 329 11.23 -13.29 14.28
CA HIS A 329 10.64 -14.10 15.34
C HIS A 329 9.20 -14.45 14.98
N MET A 330 8.91 -15.74 14.78
CA MET A 330 7.55 -16.25 14.69
C MET A 330 7.06 -16.67 16.08
N MET A 331 5.94 -16.10 16.51
CA MET A 331 5.27 -16.51 17.73
C MET A 331 4.70 -17.94 17.57
N PRO A 332 4.70 -18.79 18.62
CA PRO A 332 4.51 -20.24 18.46
C PRO A 332 3.05 -20.69 18.53
N PHE A 333 2.16 -19.87 19.08
CA PHE A 333 0.82 -20.30 19.51
C PHE A 333 -0.29 -19.61 18.71
N TYR A 334 -1.54 -19.93 19.08
CA TYR A 334 -2.76 -19.60 18.35
C TYR A 334 -3.06 -18.09 18.24
N SER A 335 -2.89 -17.34 19.34
CA SER A 335 -3.24 -15.91 19.43
C SER A 335 -2.07 -15.09 20.00
N TYR A 336 -2.14 -13.77 19.89
CA TYR A 336 -1.26 -12.83 20.59
C TYR A 336 -1.79 -12.41 21.96
N ASP A 337 -2.99 -12.87 22.35
CA ASP A 337 -3.54 -12.64 23.68
C ASP A 337 -2.68 -13.24 24.80
N ILE A 338 -2.91 -12.80 26.05
CA ILE A 338 -2.17 -13.29 27.22
C ILE A 338 -2.29 -14.82 27.40
N PRO A 339 -3.48 -15.45 27.29
CA PRO A 339 -3.62 -16.90 27.35
C PRO A 339 -2.73 -17.69 26.38
N HIS A 340 -2.42 -17.15 25.20
CA HIS A 340 -1.63 -17.84 24.17
C HIS A 340 -0.23 -17.27 24.00
N THR A 341 0.32 -16.52 24.97
CA THR A 341 1.66 -15.93 24.85
C THR A 341 2.60 -16.29 25.99
N CYS A 342 2.07 -16.64 27.17
CA CYS A 342 2.88 -17.06 28.31
C CYS A 342 3.53 -18.44 28.11
N GLY A 343 2.85 -19.37 27.45
CA GLY A 343 3.26 -20.76 27.30
C GLY A 343 2.17 -21.62 26.64
N PRO A 344 2.40 -22.94 26.52
CA PRO A 344 1.53 -23.84 25.76
C PRO A 344 0.17 -24.13 26.43
N GLU A 345 -0.02 -23.81 27.72
CA GLU A 345 -1.24 -24.15 28.44
C GLU A 345 -2.10 -22.91 28.73
N PRO A 346 -3.09 -22.60 27.88
CA PRO A 346 -3.83 -21.35 27.98
C PRO A 346 -4.70 -21.26 29.25
N ALA A 347 -5.13 -22.40 29.81
CA ALA A 347 -5.80 -22.45 31.11
C ALA A 347 -4.91 -21.97 32.27
N ILE A 348 -3.59 -22.17 32.17
CA ILE A 348 -2.61 -21.67 33.14
C ILE A 348 -2.30 -20.21 32.82
N CYS A 349 -1.97 -19.89 31.57
CA CYS A 349 -1.61 -18.53 31.17
C CYS A 349 -2.70 -17.50 31.44
N CYS A 350 -3.97 -17.88 31.25
CA CYS A 350 -5.10 -16.99 31.55
C CYS A 350 -5.15 -16.57 33.02
N GLN A 351 -4.64 -17.38 33.95
CA GLN A 351 -4.55 -17.00 35.37
C GLN A 351 -3.56 -15.86 35.61
N PHE A 352 -2.72 -15.51 34.63
CA PHE A 352 -1.77 -14.41 34.70
C PHE A 352 -2.19 -13.24 33.81
N ASP A 353 -3.43 -13.24 33.32
CA ASP A 353 -4.09 -12.05 32.81
C ASP A 353 -4.88 -11.37 33.94
N PHE A 354 -4.22 -10.48 34.69
CA PHE A 354 -4.83 -9.87 35.87
C PHE A 354 -6.00 -8.92 35.57
N ALA A 355 -6.29 -8.62 34.30
CA ALA A 355 -7.49 -7.90 33.91
C ALA A 355 -8.74 -8.80 33.83
N ARG A 356 -8.59 -10.13 33.95
CA ARG A 356 -9.70 -11.09 34.02
C ARG A 356 -10.07 -11.48 35.46
N VAL A 357 -9.58 -10.73 36.45
CA VAL A 357 -10.05 -10.80 37.84
C VAL A 357 -11.48 -10.23 37.90
N HIS A 358 -12.31 -10.76 38.80
CA HIS A 358 -13.66 -10.22 39.02
C HIS A 358 -13.62 -8.72 39.33
N GLY A 359 -14.42 -7.92 38.63
CA GLY A 359 -14.54 -6.47 38.83
C GLY A 359 -14.03 -5.62 37.66
N PHE A 360 -13.20 -6.18 36.77
CA PHE A 360 -12.86 -5.55 35.49
C PHE A 360 -13.90 -5.88 34.40
N THR A 361 -13.87 -5.13 33.29
CA THR A 361 -14.84 -5.24 32.19
C THR A 361 -14.58 -6.43 31.24
N TYR A 362 -13.49 -7.17 31.43
CA TYR A 362 -13.08 -8.25 30.54
C TYR A 362 -13.72 -9.58 30.92
N GLU A 363 -13.89 -10.45 29.92
CA GLU A 363 -14.44 -11.80 30.13
C GLU A 363 -13.52 -12.65 31.02
N LEU A 364 -14.14 -13.40 31.91
CA LEU A 364 -13.45 -14.37 32.75
C LEU A 364 -12.75 -15.45 31.90
N CYS A 365 -11.72 -16.08 32.47
CA CYS A 365 -11.03 -17.17 31.80
C CYS A 365 -11.98 -18.30 31.35
N PRO A 366 -12.04 -18.63 30.05
CA PRO A 366 -12.97 -19.63 29.52
C PRO A 366 -12.67 -21.06 30.01
N TRP A 367 -11.47 -21.29 30.56
CA TRP A 367 -11.05 -22.58 31.13
C TRP A 367 -11.48 -22.79 32.60
N GLY A 368 -12.28 -21.88 33.18
CA GLY A 368 -12.79 -22.00 34.56
C GLY A 368 -11.74 -21.80 35.67
N GLN A 369 -10.51 -21.43 35.31
CA GLN A 369 -9.42 -21.11 36.24
C GLN A 369 -9.09 -19.63 36.13
N HIS A 370 -9.56 -18.83 37.08
CA HIS A 370 -9.46 -17.37 37.03
C HIS A 370 -8.17 -16.85 37.68
N PRO A 371 -7.71 -15.64 37.30
CA PRO A 371 -6.56 -15.01 37.94
C PRO A 371 -6.82 -14.76 39.42
N VAL A 372 -5.77 -14.93 40.23
CA VAL A 372 -5.75 -14.59 41.65
C VAL A 372 -4.63 -13.59 41.86
N GLU A 373 -4.91 -12.53 42.61
CA GLU A 373 -3.91 -11.52 42.95
C GLU A 373 -2.70 -12.16 43.65
N THR A 374 -1.51 -11.71 43.24
CA THR A 374 -0.23 -12.14 43.77
C THR A 374 0.05 -11.40 45.08
N THR A 375 0.25 -12.17 46.13
CA THR A 375 0.57 -11.69 47.48
C THR A 375 1.86 -12.35 47.96
N GLN A 376 2.39 -11.92 49.10
CA GLN A 376 3.59 -12.54 49.66
C GLN A 376 3.37 -14.01 50.04
N GLU A 377 2.13 -14.39 50.38
CA GLU A 377 1.76 -15.75 50.74
C GLU A 377 1.73 -16.71 49.55
N ASN A 378 1.32 -16.24 48.35
CA ASN A 378 1.17 -17.10 47.17
C ASN A 378 2.27 -16.89 46.10
N VAL A 379 3.11 -15.85 46.19
CA VAL A 379 4.07 -15.49 45.14
C VAL A 379 4.97 -16.65 44.72
N LYS A 380 5.37 -17.51 45.65
CA LYS A 380 6.16 -18.71 45.34
C LYS A 380 5.44 -19.66 44.40
N GLU A 381 4.19 -20.01 44.70
CA GLU A 381 3.39 -20.91 43.86
C GLU A 381 3.14 -20.29 42.48
N ARG A 382 2.74 -19.01 42.46
CA ARG A 382 2.48 -18.24 41.25
C ARG A 382 3.71 -18.14 40.35
N ALA A 383 4.88 -17.83 40.94
CA ALA A 383 6.14 -17.72 40.22
C ALA A 383 6.60 -19.05 39.63
N LEU A 384 6.50 -20.15 40.38
CA LEU A 384 6.85 -21.48 39.87
C LEU A 384 5.92 -21.92 38.73
N LYS A 385 4.63 -21.63 38.86
CA LYS A 385 3.63 -21.97 37.84
C LYS A 385 3.81 -21.18 36.54
N LEU A 386 4.10 -19.88 36.63
CA LEU A 386 4.39 -19.06 35.46
C LEU A 386 5.74 -19.42 34.82
N LEU A 387 6.77 -19.64 35.64
CA LEU A 387 8.09 -20.02 35.16
C LEU A 387 8.06 -21.39 34.46
N ASP A 388 7.22 -22.34 34.89
CA ASP A 388 7.01 -23.59 34.17
C ASP A 388 6.54 -23.35 32.72
N GLN A 389 5.60 -22.44 32.51
CA GLN A 389 5.11 -22.07 31.18
C GLN A 389 6.19 -21.39 30.34
N TYR A 390 6.97 -20.47 30.94
CA TYR A 390 8.11 -19.84 30.27
C TYR A 390 9.17 -20.86 29.86
N ARG A 391 9.48 -21.81 30.74
CA ARG A 391 10.41 -22.91 30.48
C ARG A 391 9.93 -23.76 29.32
N LYS A 392 8.67 -24.21 29.33
CA LYS A 392 8.07 -24.95 28.21
C LYS A 392 8.18 -24.16 26.90
N LYS A 393 7.75 -22.89 26.88
CA LYS A 393 7.86 -22.03 25.69
C LYS A 393 9.29 -21.89 25.20
N SER A 394 10.27 -21.70 26.09
CA SER A 394 11.68 -21.56 25.72
C SER A 394 12.25 -22.78 24.99
N THR A 395 11.72 -23.98 25.25
CA THR A 395 12.18 -25.19 24.54
C THR A 395 11.84 -25.21 23.05
N LEU A 396 10.89 -24.38 22.61
CA LEU A 396 10.51 -24.22 21.20
C LEU A 396 11.50 -23.36 20.40
N TYR A 397 12.41 -22.68 21.09
CA TYR A 397 13.41 -21.78 20.51
C TYR A 397 14.83 -22.32 20.70
N ARG A 398 15.80 -21.68 20.03
CA ARG A 398 17.22 -22.10 20.06
C ARG A 398 17.97 -21.54 21.27
N THR A 399 17.62 -20.34 21.70
CA THR A 399 18.38 -19.57 22.69
C THR A 399 17.76 -19.64 24.08
N ASN A 400 18.50 -19.16 25.10
CA ASN A 400 18.01 -18.98 26.47
C ASN A 400 17.39 -17.58 26.68
N THR A 401 17.09 -16.86 25.60
CA THR A 401 16.44 -15.55 25.63
C THR A 401 15.02 -15.67 25.08
N LEU A 402 14.03 -15.39 25.91
CA LEU A 402 12.61 -15.60 25.63
C LEU A 402 11.83 -14.29 25.64
N ILE A 403 11.01 -14.07 24.62
CA ILE A 403 10.00 -13.00 24.58
C ILE A 403 8.62 -13.54 24.98
N VAL A 404 7.89 -12.77 25.80
CA VAL A 404 6.53 -13.07 26.26
C VAL A 404 5.68 -11.82 26.12
N PRO A 405 4.89 -11.68 25.04
CA PRO A 405 3.94 -10.58 24.93
C PRO A 405 2.93 -10.58 26.09
N LEU A 406 2.55 -9.40 26.57
CA LEU A 406 1.57 -9.21 27.63
C LEU A 406 0.55 -8.16 27.19
N GLY A 407 -0.42 -8.58 26.42
CA GLY A 407 -1.42 -7.68 25.85
C GLY A 407 -2.48 -8.44 25.08
N ASP A 408 -3.41 -7.68 24.52
CA ASP A 408 -4.57 -8.12 23.74
C ASP A 408 -5.17 -6.85 23.09
N ASP A 409 -6.32 -6.98 22.46
CA ASP A 409 -7.08 -5.86 21.87
C ASP A 409 -7.45 -4.81 22.93
N PHE A 410 -7.07 -3.55 22.68
CA PHE A 410 -7.42 -2.36 23.47
C PHE A 410 -7.21 -2.51 24.99
N ARG A 411 -6.17 -3.25 25.42
CA ARG A 411 -5.77 -3.42 26.82
C ARG A 411 -5.09 -2.17 27.36
N TYR A 412 -4.91 -2.12 28.68
CA TYR A 412 -4.31 -1.02 29.45
C TYR A 412 -5.14 0.27 29.40
N ILE A 413 -6.47 0.14 29.36
CA ILE A 413 -7.39 1.28 29.22
C ILE A 413 -7.51 2.12 30.50
N SER A 414 -7.24 1.54 31.67
CA SER A 414 -7.33 2.22 32.96
C SER A 414 -6.10 2.00 33.84
N ILE A 415 -5.86 2.93 34.77
CA ILE A 415 -4.77 2.85 35.75
C ILE A 415 -4.91 1.60 36.63
N ASP A 416 -6.13 1.26 37.07
CA ASP A 416 -6.36 0.07 37.90
C ASP A 416 -5.94 -1.22 37.18
N GLU A 417 -6.23 -1.30 35.88
CA GLU A 417 -5.84 -2.43 35.05
C GLU A 417 -4.32 -2.47 34.86
N ALA A 418 -3.71 -1.33 34.54
CA ALA A 418 -2.26 -1.23 34.39
C ALA A 418 -1.53 -1.60 35.69
N GLU A 419 -2.00 -1.12 36.84
CA GLU A 419 -1.45 -1.47 38.15
C GLU A 419 -1.67 -2.95 38.49
N ALA A 420 -2.84 -3.51 38.19
CA ALA A 420 -3.09 -4.94 38.37
C ALA A 420 -2.09 -5.78 37.56
N GLN A 421 -1.80 -5.43 36.31
CA GLN A 421 -0.79 -6.15 35.53
C GLN A 421 0.62 -5.89 36.09
N PHE A 422 1.07 -4.63 36.16
CA PHE A 422 2.44 -4.29 36.52
C PHE A 422 2.83 -4.75 37.93
N ARG A 423 1.97 -4.52 38.94
CA ARG A 423 2.27 -4.87 40.34
C ARG A 423 2.40 -6.37 40.53
N ASN A 424 1.46 -7.14 39.99
CA ASN A 424 1.45 -8.59 40.15
C ASN A 424 2.65 -9.26 39.46
N TYR A 425 2.93 -8.89 38.20
CA TYR A 425 4.10 -9.38 37.49
C TYR A 425 5.41 -8.97 38.17
N GLN A 426 5.50 -7.75 38.71
CA GLN A 426 6.71 -7.32 39.41
C GLN A 426 6.99 -8.15 40.67
N LEU A 427 5.98 -8.50 41.46
CA LEU A 427 6.15 -9.41 42.61
C LEU A 427 6.66 -10.78 42.17
N ILE A 428 6.13 -11.31 41.07
CA ILE A 428 6.59 -12.59 40.50
C ILE A 428 8.04 -12.49 40.03
N PHE A 429 8.40 -11.42 39.31
CA PHE A 429 9.76 -11.19 38.83
C PHE A 429 10.76 -11.07 39.98
N ASP A 430 10.42 -10.30 41.02
CA ASP A 430 11.27 -10.11 42.20
C ASP A 430 11.52 -11.46 42.90
N TYR A 431 10.52 -12.35 42.99
CA TYR A 431 10.69 -13.70 43.51
C TYR A 431 11.59 -14.59 42.64
N ILE A 432 11.36 -14.60 41.31
CA ILE A 432 12.17 -15.39 40.36
C ILE A 432 13.63 -14.95 40.43
N ASN A 433 13.87 -13.65 40.36
CA ASN A 433 15.21 -13.05 40.27
C ASN A 433 16.00 -13.19 41.58
N SER A 434 15.32 -13.23 42.72
CA SER A 434 15.94 -13.42 44.04
C SER A 434 16.19 -14.88 44.42
N SER A 435 15.79 -15.84 43.58
CA SER A 435 15.91 -17.28 43.83
C SER A 435 16.93 -17.92 42.87
N PRO A 436 18.25 -17.98 43.22
CA PRO A 436 19.29 -18.48 42.31
C PRO A 436 19.07 -19.91 41.81
N SER A 437 18.42 -20.76 42.60
CA SER A 437 18.10 -22.16 42.23
C SER A 437 17.11 -22.29 41.08
N LEU A 438 16.43 -21.22 40.68
CA LEU A 438 15.51 -21.22 39.55
C LEU A 438 16.21 -21.02 38.19
N ASN A 439 17.49 -20.64 38.17
CA ASN A 439 18.27 -20.43 36.94
C ASN A 439 17.54 -19.57 35.89
N ALA A 440 16.84 -18.52 36.34
CA ALA A 440 16.06 -17.64 35.48
C ALA A 440 16.19 -16.17 35.91
N GLU A 441 15.97 -15.27 34.97
CA GLU A 441 15.78 -13.83 35.17
C GLU A 441 14.54 -13.42 34.37
N ALA A 442 13.57 -12.75 35.01
CA ALA A 442 12.38 -12.22 34.37
C ALA A 442 12.24 -10.73 34.63
N LYS A 443 11.87 -9.97 33.60
CA LYS A 443 11.62 -8.52 33.70
C LYS A 443 10.67 -8.04 32.61
N PHE A 444 10.12 -6.84 32.81
CA PHE A 444 9.51 -6.13 31.68
C PHE A 444 10.60 -5.74 30.68
N GLY A 445 10.28 -5.86 29.40
CA GLY A 445 11.14 -5.52 28.29
C GLY A 445 10.35 -4.88 27.15
N THR A 446 11.10 -4.40 26.16
CA THR A 446 10.57 -4.03 24.85
C THR A 446 11.09 -5.01 23.79
N LEU A 447 10.75 -4.80 22.51
CA LEU A 447 11.31 -5.63 21.42
C LEU A 447 12.81 -5.43 21.28
N ASP A 448 13.31 -4.21 21.43
CA ASP A 448 14.73 -3.90 21.44
C ASP A 448 15.48 -4.65 22.54
N ASP A 449 14.94 -4.66 23.77
CA ASP A 449 15.56 -5.36 24.89
C ASP A 449 15.73 -6.87 24.58
N TYR A 450 14.71 -7.50 23.97
CA TYR A 450 14.74 -8.90 23.56
C TYR A 450 15.76 -9.17 22.44
N PHE A 451 15.65 -8.45 21.30
CA PHE A 451 16.53 -8.72 20.15
C PHE A 451 17.99 -8.38 20.44
N ARG A 452 18.26 -7.34 21.25
CA ARG A 452 19.61 -7.01 21.71
C ARG A 452 20.19 -8.13 22.59
N ALA A 453 19.42 -8.62 23.57
CA ALA A 453 19.86 -9.71 24.43
C ALA A 453 20.11 -11.02 23.66
N LEU A 454 19.27 -11.32 22.67
CA LEU A 454 19.43 -12.48 21.78
C LEU A 454 20.70 -12.36 20.92
N ARG A 455 20.97 -11.18 20.35
CA ARG A 455 22.19 -10.92 19.57
C ARG A 455 23.45 -11.04 20.44
N GLU A 456 23.44 -10.44 21.63
CA GLU A 456 24.56 -10.58 22.59
C GLU A 456 24.82 -12.04 22.98
N GLU A 457 23.77 -12.86 23.08
CA GLU A 457 23.90 -14.28 23.38
C GLU A 457 24.48 -15.08 22.20
N THR A 458 23.99 -14.84 20.99
CA THR A 458 24.41 -15.54 19.76
C THR A 458 25.83 -15.15 19.30
N GLU A 459 26.31 -13.96 19.67
CA GLU A 459 27.73 -13.59 19.51
C GLU A 459 28.66 -14.44 20.40
N ARG A 460 28.16 -14.94 21.53
CA ARG A 460 28.94 -15.69 22.52
C ARG A 460 28.78 -17.21 22.38
N ILE A 461 27.59 -17.67 22.00
CA ILE A 461 27.23 -19.09 21.85
C ILE A 461 26.83 -19.34 20.40
N ASN A 462 27.51 -20.30 19.75
CA ASN A 462 27.16 -20.69 18.40
C ASN A 462 25.97 -21.67 18.39
N TYR A 463 24.80 -21.19 17.96
CA TYR A 463 23.58 -21.99 17.82
C TYR A 463 23.41 -22.62 16.43
N SER A 464 24.36 -22.45 15.51
CA SER A 464 24.25 -22.91 14.12
C SER A 464 24.36 -24.44 14.06
N ARG A 465 23.52 -25.08 13.24
CA ARG A 465 23.59 -26.54 13.04
C ARG A 465 24.47 -26.89 11.83
N PRO A 466 25.06 -28.11 11.80
CA PRO A 466 25.85 -28.54 10.65
C PRO A 466 25.04 -28.50 9.34
N GLY A 467 25.60 -27.85 8.32
CA GLY A 467 24.98 -27.74 6.99
C GLY A 467 24.02 -26.56 6.81
N GLU A 468 23.75 -25.78 7.87
CA GLU A 468 22.95 -24.55 7.72
C GLU A 468 23.74 -23.46 6.99
N VAL A 469 23.10 -22.85 6.00
CA VAL A 469 23.56 -21.67 5.26
C VAL A 469 23.50 -20.45 6.17
N GLY A 470 22.35 -20.23 6.82
CA GLY A 470 22.11 -19.09 7.72
C GLY A 470 22.32 -17.74 7.04
N SER A 471 22.81 -16.76 7.82
CA SER A 471 23.13 -15.42 7.35
C SER A 471 24.41 -14.91 7.98
N VAL A 472 25.13 -14.05 7.26
CA VAL A 472 26.27 -13.31 7.79
C VAL A 472 25.84 -12.22 8.79
N GLN A 473 24.59 -11.74 8.74
CA GLN A 473 24.10 -10.68 9.62
C GLN A 473 23.80 -11.17 11.04
N VAL A 474 23.14 -12.33 11.17
CA VAL A 474 22.83 -12.97 12.46
C VAL A 474 23.09 -14.48 12.33
N GLY A 475 24.16 -14.94 12.98
CA GLY A 475 24.51 -16.35 13.03
C GLY A 475 23.63 -17.13 14.00
N GLY A 476 23.57 -18.47 13.85
CA GLY A 476 22.86 -19.35 14.77
C GLY A 476 21.46 -19.79 14.35
N PHE A 477 20.93 -19.24 13.25
CA PHE A 477 19.56 -19.45 12.78
C PHE A 477 19.51 -19.84 11.30
N PRO A 478 18.47 -20.59 10.88
CA PRO A 478 18.31 -20.99 9.48
C PRO A 478 17.82 -19.80 8.65
N SER A 479 18.18 -19.79 7.37
CA SER A 479 17.60 -18.93 6.35
C SER A 479 16.29 -19.53 5.81
N LEU A 480 15.30 -18.68 5.56
CA LEU A 480 13.98 -19.08 5.07
C LEU A 480 13.55 -18.19 3.90
N SER A 481 12.98 -18.79 2.85
CA SER A 481 12.31 -18.06 1.77
C SER A 481 10.89 -18.57 1.50
N GLY A 482 10.09 -17.73 0.86
CA GLY A 482 8.66 -17.98 0.60
C GLY A 482 7.75 -17.12 1.48
N ASP A 483 6.45 -17.36 1.38
CA ASP A 483 5.41 -16.62 2.09
C ASP A 483 4.55 -17.50 2.98
N PHE A 484 3.73 -16.88 3.83
CA PHE A 484 2.89 -17.55 4.82
C PHE A 484 1.40 -17.46 4.48
N PHE A 485 1.08 -17.55 3.19
CA PHE A 485 -0.30 -17.72 2.70
C PHE A 485 -0.53 -19.18 2.28
N THR A 486 -1.72 -19.75 2.49
CA THR A 486 -2.93 -19.13 3.05
C THR A 486 -3.09 -19.47 4.53
N TYR A 487 -3.32 -18.45 5.36
CA TYR A 487 -3.47 -18.62 6.80
C TYR A 487 -4.72 -19.45 7.15
N ALA A 488 -4.55 -20.40 8.08
CA ALA A 488 -5.64 -21.04 8.79
C ALA A 488 -5.32 -21.03 10.28
N ASP A 489 -6.26 -20.57 11.08
CA ASP A 489 -6.12 -20.45 12.53
C ASP A 489 -6.48 -21.73 13.25
N ARG A 490 -7.41 -22.54 12.70
CA ARG A 490 -7.83 -23.85 13.24
C ARG A 490 -8.56 -24.67 12.19
N GLN A 491 -8.60 -26.00 12.36
CA GLN A 491 -9.39 -26.90 11.52
C GLN A 491 -9.12 -26.65 10.02
N GLN A 492 -10.18 -26.46 9.22
CA GLN A 492 -10.14 -26.10 7.80
C GLN A 492 -10.60 -24.65 7.56
N ASP A 493 -10.47 -23.78 8.57
CA ASP A 493 -10.89 -22.39 8.51
C ASP A 493 -9.79 -21.56 7.85
N TYR A 494 -9.66 -21.66 6.52
CA TYR A 494 -8.74 -20.83 5.76
C TYR A 494 -9.29 -19.43 5.55
N TRP A 495 -8.44 -18.44 5.79
CA TRP A 495 -8.75 -17.02 5.69
C TRP A 495 -8.48 -16.54 4.25
N SER A 496 -9.11 -17.19 3.27
CA SER A 496 -9.00 -16.79 1.85
C SER A 496 -10.16 -15.94 1.36
N GLY A 497 -11.22 -15.77 2.17
CA GLY A 497 -12.38 -14.95 1.81
C GLY A 497 -12.04 -13.46 1.74
N TYR A 498 -11.17 -12.98 2.64
CA TYR A 498 -10.80 -11.55 2.70
C TYR A 498 -9.96 -11.07 1.51
N TYR A 499 -9.40 -11.99 0.72
CA TYR A 499 -8.78 -11.64 -0.56
C TYR A 499 -9.76 -10.96 -1.52
N VAL A 500 -11.07 -11.17 -1.31
CA VAL A 500 -12.13 -10.61 -2.17
C VAL A 500 -13.10 -9.73 -1.41
N SER A 501 -13.40 -10.00 -0.13
CA SER A 501 -14.41 -9.26 0.66
C SER A 501 -14.40 -7.74 0.42
N ARG A 502 -15.58 -7.18 0.13
CA ARG A 502 -15.79 -5.76 -0.22
C ARG A 502 -14.89 -5.30 -1.41
N PRO A 503 -14.93 -5.99 -2.55
CA PRO A 503 -14.03 -5.75 -3.68
C PRO A 503 -14.21 -4.36 -4.32
N PHE A 504 -15.39 -3.75 -4.18
CA PHE A 504 -15.60 -2.34 -4.58
C PHE A 504 -14.59 -1.40 -3.92
N PHE A 505 -14.36 -1.53 -2.61
CA PHE A 505 -13.45 -0.63 -1.88
C PHE A 505 -11.98 -0.97 -2.13
N LYS A 506 -11.64 -2.24 -2.39
CA LYS A 506 -10.34 -2.63 -2.95
C LYS A 506 -10.08 -1.97 -4.32
N GLY A 507 -11.11 -1.80 -5.14
CA GLY A 507 -11.03 -1.02 -6.37
C GLY A 507 -10.87 0.48 -6.15
N VAL A 508 -11.49 1.04 -5.11
CA VAL A 508 -11.34 2.47 -4.75
C VAL A 508 -9.94 2.77 -4.23
N ASP A 509 -9.37 1.87 -3.43
CA ASP A 509 -7.99 1.93 -2.94
C ASP A 509 -6.99 2.17 -4.07
N ARG A 510 -7.02 1.32 -5.10
CA ARG A 510 -6.15 1.42 -6.27
C ARG A 510 -6.38 2.71 -7.08
N VAL A 511 -7.62 3.20 -7.13
CA VAL A 511 -7.92 4.51 -7.75
C VAL A 511 -7.35 5.66 -6.91
N LEU A 512 -7.37 5.57 -5.58
CA LEU A 512 -6.76 6.56 -4.70
C LEU A 512 -5.24 6.52 -4.79
N GLU A 513 -4.62 5.35 -4.79
CA GLU A 513 -3.17 5.18 -4.98
C GLU A 513 -2.66 5.87 -6.24
N GLN A 514 -3.23 5.54 -7.40
CA GLN A 514 -2.77 6.09 -8.67
C GLN A 514 -3.05 7.60 -8.79
N THR A 515 -4.16 8.08 -8.22
CA THR A 515 -4.48 9.52 -8.19
C THR A 515 -3.56 10.30 -7.23
N LEU A 516 -3.21 9.71 -6.08
CA LEU A 516 -2.27 10.30 -5.14
C LEU A 516 -0.87 10.39 -5.75
N ARG A 517 -0.34 9.29 -6.30
CA ARG A 517 0.94 9.24 -7.02
C ARG A 517 1.01 10.31 -8.12
N ALA A 518 -0.02 10.38 -8.97
CA ALA A 518 -0.12 11.40 -10.02
C ALA A 518 -0.15 12.84 -9.48
N SER A 519 -0.87 13.07 -8.38
CA SER A 519 -0.94 14.40 -7.74
C SER A 519 0.38 14.81 -7.10
N GLU A 520 1.10 13.88 -6.48
CA GLU A 520 2.42 14.13 -5.91
C GLU A 520 3.45 14.47 -6.99
N MET A 521 3.40 13.78 -8.13
CA MET A 521 4.23 14.12 -9.30
C MET A 521 3.95 15.54 -9.80
N LEU A 522 2.67 15.90 -9.97
CA LEU A 522 2.29 17.25 -10.40
C LEU A 522 2.71 18.31 -9.38
N MET A 523 2.60 18.01 -8.08
CA MET A 523 3.07 18.87 -6.98
C MET A 523 4.58 19.10 -7.06
N ALA A 524 5.36 18.03 -7.21
CA ALA A 524 6.81 18.11 -7.33
C ALA A 524 7.24 18.87 -8.60
N LEU A 525 6.56 18.65 -9.73
CA LEU A 525 6.82 19.38 -10.97
C LEU A 525 6.48 20.88 -10.82
N LEU A 526 5.31 21.23 -10.28
CA LEU A 526 4.95 22.64 -10.05
C LEU A 526 5.97 23.36 -9.17
N LEU A 527 6.37 22.74 -8.05
CA LEU A 527 7.35 23.31 -7.14
C LEU A 527 8.76 23.36 -7.75
N GLY A 528 9.13 22.37 -8.56
CA GLY A 528 10.42 22.33 -9.27
C GLY A 528 10.55 23.46 -10.29
N TYR A 529 9.50 23.74 -11.07
CA TYR A 529 9.49 24.82 -12.07
C TYR A 529 9.23 26.22 -11.47
N CYS A 530 9.06 26.30 -10.16
CA CYS A 530 8.72 27.54 -9.48
C CYS A 530 9.98 28.38 -9.16
N GLN A 531 10.02 29.63 -9.65
CA GLN A 531 11.13 30.58 -9.41
C GLN A 531 10.82 31.67 -8.37
N ARG A 532 9.56 31.80 -7.92
CA ARG A 532 9.08 32.94 -7.12
C ARG A 532 8.17 32.48 -5.98
N ALA A 533 8.20 33.16 -4.83
CA ALA A 533 7.32 32.82 -3.71
C ALA A 533 5.81 32.85 -4.06
N GLN A 534 5.40 33.57 -5.12
CA GLN A 534 4.01 33.56 -5.59
C GLN A 534 3.59 32.23 -6.24
N CYS A 535 4.51 31.53 -6.92
CA CYS A 535 4.21 30.26 -7.58
C CYS A 535 4.08 29.09 -6.60
N GLU A 536 4.72 29.19 -5.43
CA GLU A 536 4.62 28.20 -4.36
C GLU A 536 3.23 28.19 -3.71
N LYS A 537 2.46 29.28 -3.80
CA LYS A 537 1.21 29.43 -3.03
C LYS A 537 0.15 28.38 -3.37
N LEU A 538 0.00 28.02 -4.64
CA LEU A 538 -0.96 27.00 -5.06
C LEU A 538 -0.57 25.61 -4.51
N PRO A 539 0.64 25.07 -4.79
CA PRO A 539 1.06 23.78 -4.26
C PRO A 539 1.12 23.74 -2.72
N THR A 540 1.71 24.74 -2.07
CA THR A 540 1.80 24.79 -0.59
C THR A 540 0.44 25.01 0.08
N GLY A 541 -0.46 25.79 -0.53
CA GLY A 541 -1.83 25.97 -0.06
C GLY A 541 -2.64 24.68 -0.07
N PHE A 542 -2.27 23.71 -0.91
CA PHE A 542 -2.91 22.40 -1.00
C PHE A 542 -2.26 21.34 -0.09
N ALA A 543 -1.12 21.64 0.53
CA ALA A 543 -0.32 20.68 1.29
C ALA A 543 -1.12 19.89 2.34
N TYR A 544 -2.02 20.55 3.07
CA TYR A 544 -2.82 19.89 4.10
C TYR A 544 -3.79 18.83 3.54
N LYS A 545 -4.36 19.09 2.36
CA LYS A 545 -5.25 18.14 1.67
C LYS A 545 -4.47 16.96 1.10
N LEU A 546 -3.26 17.21 0.60
CA LEU A 546 -2.35 16.16 0.15
C LEU A 546 -1.93 15.25 1.32
N THR A 547 -1.54 15.83 2.46
CA THR A 547 -1.25 15.07 3.69
C THR A 547 -2.47 14.28 4.17
N ALA A 548 -3.66 14.88 4.15
CA ALA A 548 -4.90 14.16 4.48
C ALA A 548 -5.15 12.97 3.53
N ALA A 549 -4.87 13.13 2.24
CA ALA A 549 -4.96 12.04 1.27
C ALA A 549 -3.95 10.92 1.52
N ARG A 550 -2.69 11.25 1.83
CA ARG A 550 -1.67 10.26 2.24
C ARG A 550 -2.14 9.48 3.47
N ARG A 551 -2.57 10.18 4.52
CA ARG A 551 -3.03 9.57 5.78
C ARG A 551 -4.30 8.74 5.61
N ASN A 552 -5.23 9.15 4.76
CA ASN A 552 -6.44 8.37 4.49
C ASN A 552 -6.15 7.12 3.66
N LEU A 553 -5.23 7.18 2.68
CA LEU A 553 -4.76 5.99 1.97
C LEU A 553 -4.03 5.05 2.93
N ALA A 554 -3.12 5.59 3.73
CA ALA A 554 -2.33 4.87 4.74
C ALA A 554 -3.25 4.17 5.76
N LEU A 555 -4.27 4.87 6.25
CA LEU A 555 -5.27 4.33 7.17
C LEU A 555 -6.02 3.14 6.56
N PHE A 556 -6.40 3.22 5.29
CA PHE A 556 -7.12 2.13 4.64
C PHE A 556 -6.27 0.87 4.46
N GLN A 557 -4.94 0.95 4.53
CA GLN A 557 -4.08 -0.23 4.47
C GLN A 557 -4.17 -1.11 5.72
N HIS A 558 -4.83 -0.66 6.79
CA HIS A 558 -5.07 -1.46 7.99
C HIS A 558 -5.67 -2.82 7.64
N HIS A 559 -5.32 -3.84 8.41
CA HIS A 559 -5.78 -5.21 8.21
C HIS A 559 -7.29 -5.44 8.41
N ASP A 560 -8.09 -4.42 8.77
CA ASP A 560 -9.56 -4.44 8.60
C ASP A 560 -10.12 -3.42 7.59
N GLY A 561 -9.26 -2.56 7.04
CA GLY A 561 -9.59 -1.63 5.98
C GLY A 561 -9.64 -2.33 4.62
N VAL A 562 -8.47 -2.46 3.97
CA VAL A 562 -8.33 -2.99 2.61
C VAL A 562 -8.76 -4.44 2.49
N THR A 563 -8.67 -5.21 3.57
CA THR A 563 -9.16 -6.60 3.68
C THR A 563 -10.67 -6.71 3.56
N GLY A 564 -11.40 -5.63 3.83
CA GLY A 564 -12.85 -5.64 3.86
C GLY A 564 -13.39 -6.48 5.01
N THR A 565 -12.77 -6.40 6.19
CA THR A 565 -13.17 -7.16 7.38
C THR A 565 -13.67 -6.31 8.55
N ALA A 566 -13.85 -5.00 8.34
CA ALA A 566 -14.54 -4.11 9.27
C ALA A 566 -16.08 -4.15 9.14
N LYS A 567 -16.77 -3.52 10.11
CA LYS A 567 -18.23 -3.36 10.09
C LYS A 567 -18.69 -2.37 9.03
N ASP A 568 -19.93 -2.50 8.56
CA ASP A 568 -20.46 -1.69 7.44
C ASP A 568 -20.36 -0.17 7.67
N HIS A 569 -20.55 0.30 8.90
CA HIS A 569 -20.44 1.73 9.23
C HIS A 569 -18.99 2.21 9.27
N VAL A 570 -18.04 1.34 9.55
CA VAL A 570 -16.59 1.60 9.50
C VAL A 570 -16.11 1.59 8.05
N VAL A 571 -16.57 0.63 7.24
CA VAL A 571 -16.36 0.62 5.79
C VAL A 571 -16.88 1.91 5.14
N ARG A 572 -18.02 2.43 5.61
CA ARG A 572 -18.53 3.74 5.20
C ARG A 572 -17.60 4.90 5.60
N ASP A 573 -17.01 4.87 6.79
CA ASP A 573 -16.05 5.89 7.23
C ASP A 573 -14.81 5.89 6.30
N TYR A 574 -14.20 4.73 6.08
CA TYR A 574 -13.09 4.58 5.14
C TYR A 574 -13.45 5.06 3.73
N GLY A 575 -14.60 4.60 3.20
CA GLY A 575 -15.08 5.01 1.89
C GLY A 575 -15.24 6.53 1.79
N THR A 576 -15.79 7.17 2.81
CA THR A 576 -16.01 8.63 2.86
C THR A 576 -14.69 9.39 2.89
N ARG A 577 -13.71 8.92 3.66
CA ARG A 577 -12.35 9.47 3.71
C ARG A 577 -11.65 9.37 2.36
N MET A 578 -11.62 8.17 1.76
CA MET A 578 -11.03 7.95 0.43
C MET A 578 -11.70 8.81 -0.64
N HIS A 579 -13.03 8.91 -0.60
CA HIS A 579 -13.78 9.73 -1.55
C HIS A 579 -13.45 11.23 -1.43
N THR A 580 -13.34 11.74 -0.21
CA THR A 580 -12.97 13.13 0.06
C THR A 580 -11.56 13.41 -0.46
N SER A 581 -10.60 12.52 -0.19
CA SER A 581 -9.24 12.60 -0.71
C SER A 581 -9.19 12.58 -2.24
N LEU A 582 -9.95 11.70 -2.90
CA LEU A 582 -10.04 11.68 -4.36
C LEU A 582 -10.54 13.01 -4.94
N GLN A 583 -11.61 13.58 -4.36
CA GLN A 583 -12.15 14.87 -4.80
C GLN A 583 -11.13 15.99 -4.64
N ASP A 584 -10.48 16.04 -3.49
CA ASP A 584 -9.46 17.03 -3.20
C ASP A 584 -8.30 16.92 -4.19
N LEU A 585 -7.72 15.73 -4.37
CA LEU A 585 -6.62 15.50 -5.30
C LEU A 585 -6.99 15.90 -6.74
N GLN A 586 -8.17 15.50 -7.20
CA GLN A 586 -8.67 15.86 -8.53
C GLN A 586 -8.84 17.38 -8.73
N ILE A 587 -9.27 18.11 -7.69
CA ILE A 587 -9.33 19.58 -7.71
C ILE A 587 -7.93 20.16 -7.87
N PHE A 588 -6.95 19.64 -7.13
CA PHE A 588 -5.56 20.07 -7.25
C PHE A 588 -5.02 19.79 -8.66
N MET A 589 -5.18 18.57 -9.17
CA MET A 589 -4.72 18.20 -10.51
C MET A 589 -5.32 19.13 -11.57
N SER A 590 -6.62 19.43 -11.49
CA SER A 590 -7.30 20.34 -12.43
C SER A 590 -6.69 21.75 -12.44
N LYS A 591 -6.22 22.26 -11.29
CA LYS A 591 -5.50 23.53 -11.21
C LYS A 591 -4.04 23.40 -11.67
N ALA A 592 -3.37 22.30 -11.33
CA ALA A 592 -1.98 22.05 -11.67
C ALA A 592 -1.75 21.99 -13.19
N ILE A 593 -2.62 21.30 -13.93
CA ILE A 593 -2.51 21.20 -15.39
C ILE A 593 -2.63 22.56 -16.08
N GLU A 594 -3.40 23.50 -15.55
CA GLU A 594 -3.56 24.84 -16.12
C GLU A 594 -2.27 25.65 -16.02
N VAL A 595 -1.53 25.48 -14.92
CA VAL A 595 -0.26 26.16 -14.70
C VAL A 595 0.82 25.53 -15.58
N LEU A 596 0.94 24.20 -15.60
CA LEU A 596 1.94 23.49 -16.40
C LEU A 596 1.75 23.65 -17.92
N LEU A 597 0.52 23.85 -18.39
CA LEU A 597 0.22 24.15 -19.79
C LEU A 597 0.27 25.66 -20.13
N GLY A 598 0.64 26.52 -19.18
CA GLY A 598 0.70 27.98 -19.39
C GLY A 598 -0.66 28.63 -19.67
N ILE A 599 -1.77 28.00 -19.27
CA ILE A 599 -3.14 28.51 -19.46
C ILE A 599 -3.42 29.65 -18.48
N ARG A 600 -2.85 29.55 -17.28
CA ARG A 600 -2.96 30.57 -16.25
C ARG A 600 -1.59 30.89 -15.68
N HIS A 601 -1.28 32.18 -15.63
CA HIS A 601 -0.17 32.71 -14.85
C HIS A 601 -0.71 33.20 -13.50
N GLU A 602 -0.67 32.31 -12.51
CA GLU A 602 -0.76 32.57 -11.06
C GLU A 602 -1.49 33.84 -10.61
N LYS A 603 -2.82 33.79 -10.61
CA LYS A 603 -3.63 34.75 -9.87
C LYS A 603 -4.69 34.04 -9.03
N SER A 604 -4.32 33.79 -7.78
CA SER A 604 -5.17 33.42 -6.64
C SER A 604 -5.87 32.05 -6.70
N ASP A 605 -5.74 31.29 -5.59
CA ASP A 605 -6.38 30.00 -5.34
C ASP A 605 -7.93 30.05 -5.37
N GLN A 606 -8.50 31.25 -5.29
CA GLN A 606 -9.96 31.46 -5.31
C GLN A 606 -10.60 31.29 -6.71
N SER A 607 -9.81 31.34 -7.79
CA SER A 607 -10.37 31.16 -9.13
C SER A 607 -10.74 29.68 -9.37
N PRO A 608 -11.97 29.36 -9.79
CA PRO A 608 -12.33 27.98 -10.11
C PRO A 608 -11.50 27.46 -11.28
N ALA A 609 -11.10 26.19 -11.26
CA ALA A 609 -10.45 25.53 -12.41
C ALA A 609 -11.36 25.63 -13.65
N GLN A 610 -10.77 25.88 -14.81
CA GLN A 610 -11.36 25.77 -16.15
C GLN A 610 -11.56 24.32 -16.56
N PHE A 611 -10.78 23.40 -16.03
CA PHE A 611 -10.90 21.97 -16.29
C PHE A 611 -11.52 21.22 -15.10
N GLU A 612 -12.14 20.09 -15.40
CA GLU A 612 -12.64 19.14 -14.42
C GLU A 612 -12.28 17.72 -14.85
N PRO A 613 -12.16 16.76 -13.92
CA PRO A 613 -11.92 15.36 -14.26
C PRO A 613 -12.99 14.84 -15.23
N GLU A 614 -12.57 13.99 -16.18
CA GLU A 614 -13.47 13.31 -17.11
C GLU A 614 -14.42 12.35 -16.38
N GLN A 615 -13.92 11.67 -15.35
CA GLN A 615 -14.72 10.80 -14.49
C GLN A 615 -14.99 11.46 -13.14
N LEU A 616 -16.26 11.50 -12.74
CA LEU A 616 -16.69 12.05 -11.46
C LEU A 616 -17.45 11.00 -10.66
N ARG A 617 -17.05 10.85 -9.40
CA ARG A 617 -17.77 10.03 -8.42
C ARG A 617 -18.66 10.93 -7.58
N SER A 618 -19.94 10.59 -7.46
CA SER A 618 -20.92 11.41 -6.74
C SER A 618 -20.92 11.20 -5.23
N LYS A 619 -20.55 10.00 -4.77
CA LYS A 619 -20.49 9.60 -3.36
C LYS A 619 -19.54 8.41 -3.19
N TYR A 620 -19.19 8.09 -1.94
CA TYR A 620 -18.19 7.08 -1.61
C TYR A 620 -18.48 5.69 -2.19
N ASP A 621 -19.74 5.27 -2.19
CA ASP A 621 -20.24 3.95 -2.60
C ASP A 621 -20.81 3.92 -4.03
N ALA A 622 -20.47 4.89 -4.88
CA ALA A 622 -20.90 4.93 -6.28
C ALA A 622 -19.73 4.69 -7.25
N GLN A 623 -20.01 4.02 -8.37
CA GLN A 623 -19.09 3.99 -9.51
C GLN A 623 -18.89 5.41 -10.09
N PRO A 624 -17.71 5.72 -10.65
CA PRO A 624 -17.50 6.98 -11.35
C PRO A 624 -18.36 7.03 -12.62
N LEU A 625 -18.88 8.21 -12.94
CA LEU A 625 -19.61 8.47 -14.18
C LEU A 625 -18.78 9.34 -15.11
N HIS A 626 -18.81 8.99 -16.40
CA HIS A 626 -18.19 9.78 -17.45
C HIS A 626 -18.95 11.08 -17.71
N ARG A 627 -18.20 12.18 -17.79
CA ARG A 627 -18.73 13.48 -18.16
C ARG A 627 -18.85 13.57 -19.68
N THR A 628 -20.00 14.05 -20.13
CA THR A 628 -20.19 14.27 -21.57
C THR A 628 -19.50 15.54 -22.05
N VAL A 629 -18.73 15.40 -23.14
CA VAL A 629 -18.28 16.49 -24.00
C VAL A 629 -19.45 16.97 -24.86
N ASN A 630 -19.71 18.27 -24.85
CA ASN A 630 -20.85 18.91 -25.48
C ASN A 630 -20.42 20.10 -26.36
N ALA A 631 -19.76 19.78 -27.47
CA ALA A 631 -19.43 20.76 -28.51
C ALA A 631 -20.69 21.10 -29.34
N ARG A 632 -20.96 22.41 -29.46
CA ARG A 632 -21.98 22.98 -30.35
C ARG A 632 -21.38 23.25 -31.73
N GLU A 633 -22.24 23.45 -32.74
CA GLU A 633 -21.80 23.88 -34.07
C GLU A 633 -20.85 25.09 -33.98
N GLY A 634 -19.71 25.02 -34.66
CA GLY A 634 -18.69 26.07 -34.65
C GLY A 634 -17.80 26.10 -33.41
N THR A 635 -17.99 25.18 -32.45
CA THR A 635 -17.22 25.15 -31.19
C THR A 635 -16.42 23.87 -31.01
N ALA A 636 -15.38 23.95 -30.18
CA ALA A 636 -14.57 22.82 -29.75
C ALA A 636 -14.41 22.81 -28.23
N GLN A 637 -14.34 21.63 -27.62
CA GLN A 637 -14.11 21.47 -26.19
C GLN A 637 -12.78 20.76 -25.97
N SER A 638 -11.94 21.34 -25.11
CA SER A 638 -10.59 20.83 -24.84
C SER A 638 -10.63 19.62 -23.91
N VAL A 639 -9.81 18.61 -24.22
CA VAL A 639 -9.53 17.43 -23.40
C VAL A 639 -8.03 17.39 -23.15
N VAL A 640 -7.61 17.39 -21.89
CA VAL A 640 -6.20 17.30 -21.49
C VAL A 640 -5.97 15.93 -20.89
N LEU A 641 -4.91 15.26 -21.35
CA LEU A 641 -4.48 13.96 -20.86
C LEU A 641 -3.15 14.11 -20.12
N PHE A 642 -3.09 13.58 -18.90
CA PHE A 642 -1.87 13.48 -18.11
C PHE A 642 -1.37 12.03 -18.07
N ASN A 643 -0.10 11.84 -18.40
CA ASN A 643 0.56 10.54 -18.33
C ASN A 643 1.45 10.46 -17.09
N PRO A 644 1.09 9.67 -16.06
CA PRO A 644 1.89 9.51 -14.85
C PRO A 644 2.99 8.45 -14.97
N LEU A 645 3.32 7.99 -16.19
CA LEU A 645 4.38 7.01 -16.44
C LEU A 645 5.62 7.66 -17.04
N GLU A 646 6.76 7.05 -16.72
CA GLU A 646 8.10 7.37 -17.20
C GLU A 646 8.37 7.05 -18.69
N GLN A 647 7.40 6.46 -19.39
CA GLN A 647 7.42 6.20 -20.82
C GLN A 647 6.44 7.09 -21.57
N MET A 648 6.78 7.50 -22.79
CA MET A 648 5.79 8.06 -23.71
C MET A 648 4.68 7.04 -23.97
N ARG A 649 3.43 7.49 -23.90
CA ARG A 649 2.25 6.61 -24.00
C ARG A 649 1.47 6.92 -25.27
N GLU A 650 1.41 5.92 -26.15
CA GLU A 650 0.49 5.90 -27.29
C GLU A 650 -0.63 4.89 -27.01
N GLU A 651 -1.89 5.33 -27.01
CA GLU A 651 -3.03 4.45 -26.77
C GLU A 651 -4.32 5.02 -27.37
N VAL A 652 -5.30 4.15 -27.61
CA VAL A 652 -6.66 4.54 -27.94
C VAL A 652 -7.38 4.94 -26.65
N VAL A 653 -7.74 6.21 -26.56
CA VAL A 653 -8.49 6.78 -25.42
C VAL A 653 -9.96 6.96 -25.78
N MET A 654 -10.81 7.16 -24.77
CA MET A 654 -12.26 7.29 -24.93
C MET A 654 -12.81 8.44 -24.08
N VAL A 655 -13.75 9.21 -24.65
CA VAL A 655 -14.62 10.13 -23.88
C VAL A 655 -16.07 10.02 -24.36
N ILE A 656 -17.02 10.45 -23.52
CA ILE A 656 -18.43 10.48 -23.87
C ILE A 656 -18.81 11.76 -24.61
N VAL A 657 -19.59 11.65 -25.69
CA VAL A 657 -20.19 12.75 -26.47
C VAL A 657 -21.70 12.55 -26.62
N ASN A 658 -22.45 13.65 -26.77
CA ASN A 658 -23.92 13.60 -26.97
C ASN A 658 -24.34 13.39 -28.44
N ARG A 659 -23.38 13.37 -29.37
CA ARG A 659 -23.65 13.36 -30.82
C ARG A 659 -22.50 12.72 -31.59
N THR A 660 -22.78 12.14 -32.74
CA THR A 660 -21.82 11.34 -33.51
C THR A 660 -21.00 12.14 -34.52
N ASP A 661 -21.53 13.28 -34.97
CA ASP A 661 -20.93 14.15 -35.98
C ASP A 661 -19.93 15.14 -35.35
N VAL A 662 -18.93 14.58 -34.70
CA VAL A 662 -17.82 15.28 -34.05
C VAL A 662 -16.50 14.93 -34.74
N THR A 663 -15.49 15.77 -34.55
CA THR A 663 -14.12 15.59 -35.06
C THR A 663 -13.14 15.73 -33.90
N VAL A 664 -12.06 14.94 -33.91
CA VAL A 664 -10.95 15.08 -32.97
C VAL A 664 -9.81 15.84 -33.63
N LEU A 665 -9.27 16.82 -32.93
CA LEU A 665 -8.11 17.60 -33.34
C LEU A 665 -7.01 17.46 -32.30
N ASP A 666 -5.76 17.41 -32.73
CA ASP A 666 -4.61 17.50 -31.83
C ASP A 666 -4.34 18.94 -31.37
N SER A 667 -3.28 19.14 -30.57
CA SER A 667 -2.90 20.47 -30.09
C SER A 667 -2.51 21.45 -31.20
N ASN A 668 -2.18 20.96 -32.39
CA ASN A 668 -1.84 21.74 -33.58
C ASN A 668 -3.04 21.97 -34.50
N TRP A 669 -4.26 21.66 -34.04
CA TRP A 669 -5.49 21.76 -34.84
C TRP A 669 -5.49 20.85 -36.09
N THR A 670 -4.69 19.78 -36.06
CA THR A 670 -4.63 18.78 -37.12
C THR A 670 -5.64 17.68 -36.87
N CYS A 671 -6.30 17.20 -37.93
CA CYS A 671 -7.32 16.15 -37.84
C CYS A 671 -6.72 14.83 -37.32
N VAL A 672 -7.35 14.25 -36.30
CA VAL A 672 -6.99 12.95 -35.76
C VAL A 672 -8.07 11.93 -36.14
N GLN A 673 -7.64 10.80 -36.71
CA GLN A 673 -8.57 9.71 -37.01
C GLN A 673 -9.28 9.26 -35.74
N SER A 674 -10.61 9.17 -35.83
CA SER A 674 -11.47 8.79 -34.71
C SER A 674 -12.60 7.87 -35.15
N GLN A 675 -13.09 7.08 -34.20
CA GLN A 675 -14.30 6.29 -34.34
C GLN A 675 -15.31 6.66 -33.25
N VAL A 676 -16.59 6.41 -33.50
CA VAL A 676 -17.66 6.62 -32.54
C VAL A 676 -18.51 5.36 -32.40
N SER A 677 -18.79 4.95 -31.16
CA SER A 677 -19.65 3.80 -30.83
C SER A 677 -20.74 4.22 -29.85
N PRO A 678 -21.90 3.53 -29.79
CA PRO A 678 -22.89 3.82 -28.76
C PRO A 678 -22.35 3.47 -27.37
N GLU A 679 -22.77 4.23 -26.36
CA GLU A 679 -22.55 3.87 -24.96
C GLU A 679 -23.55 2.78 -24.55
N VAL A 680 -23.02 1.69 -23.99
CA VAL A 680 -23.80 0.56 -23.50
C VAL A 680 -24.03 0.69 -21.98
N GLN A 681 -25.15 0.15 -21.51
CA GLN A 681 -25.50 0.07 -20.08
C GLN A 681 -25.93 -1.35 -19.71
N HIS A 682 -25.76 -1.70 -18.43
CA HIS A 682 -26.16 -2.98 -17.86
C HIS A 682 -27.68 -3.08 -17.70
N ASP A 683 -28.39 -3.32 -18.79
CA ASP A 683 -29.84 -3.45 -18.80
C ASP A 683 -30.28 -4.39 -19.92
N LYS A 684 -31.11 -5.37 -19.58
CA LYS A 684 -31.64 -6.38 -20.51
C LYS A 684 -32.50 -5.78 -21.63
N SER A 685 -33.27 -4.75 -21.30
CA SER A 685 -34.30 -4.14 -22.16
C SER A 685 -33.81 -2.88 -22.89
N LYS A 686 -32.91 -2.12 -22.26
CA LYS A 686 -32.39 -0.84 -22.75
C LYS A 686 -30.87 -0.87 -22.75
N ILE A 687 -30.27 -1.56 -23.72
CA ILE A 687 -28.81 -1.71 -23.79
C ILE A 687 -28.08 -0.39 -24.02
N PHE A 688 -28.70 0.60 -24.68
CA PHE A 688 -28.04 1.86 -25.04
C PHE A 688 -28.57 3.06 -24.26
N THR A 689 -27.65 3.93 -23.82
CA THR A 689 -28.01 5.16 -23.08
C THR A 689 -28.53 6.28 -23.98
N GLY A 690 -28.19 6.23 -25.28
CA GLY A 690 -28.39 7.31 -26.25
C GLY A 690 -27.19 8.26 -26.39
N ARG A 691 -26.20 8.17 -25.50
CA ARG A 691 -24.90 8.86 -25.65
C ARG A 691 -23.93 8.00 -26.47
N HIS A 692 -22.78 8.56 -26.80
CA HIS A 692 -21.77 7.88 -27.62
C HIS A 692 -20.38 7.98 -27.02
N ARG A 693 -19.55 6.98 -27.30
CA ARG A 693 -18.13 6.90 -26.95
C ARG A 693 -17.30 7.26 -28.18
N ILE A 694 -16.60 8.39 -28.15
CA ILE A 694 -15.63 8.73 -29.19
C ILE A 694 -14.25 8.20 -28.79
N HIS A 695 -13.57 7.57 -29.74
CA HIS A 695 -12.24 7.00 -29.54
C HIS A 695 -11.25 7.56 -30.54
N TRP A 696 -10.03 7.83 -30.10
CA TRP A 696 -8.92 8.25 -30.95
C TRP A 696 -7.59 7.78 -30.34
N LYS A 697 -6.56 7.70 -31.18
CA LYS A 697 -5.20 7.44 -30.71
C LYS A 697 -4.60 8.73 -30.11
N ALA A 698 -4.32 8.71 -28.82
CA ALA A 698 -3.57 9.75 -28.13
C ALA A 698 -2.07 9.41 -28.07
N SER A 699 -1.23 10.45 -28.04
CA SER A 699 0.21 10.37 -27.86
C SER A 699 0.61 11.36 -26.76
N VAL A 700 0.89 10.86 -25.57
CA VAL A 700 1.14 11.69 -24.38
C VAL A 700 2.60 11.53 -23.91
N PRO A 701 3.37 12.62 -23.74
CA PRO A 701 4.76 12.53 -23.28
C PRO A 701 4.91 11.85 -21.92
N ALA A 702 6.09 11.30 -21.64
CA ALA A 702 6.40 10.71 -20.34
C ALA A 702 6.31 11.75 -19.21
N MET A 703 5.62 11.43 -18.12
CA MET A 703 5.27 12.36 -17.02
C MET A 703 4.60 13.67 -17.49
N GLY A 704 4.03 13.67 -18.70
CA GLY A 704 3.65 14.88 -19.43
C GLY A 704 2.16 15.07 -19.64
N LEU A 705 1.82 16.21 -20.25
CA LEU A 705 0.45 16.61 -20.59
C LEU A 705 0.32 16.82 -22.10
N GLN A 706 -0.80 16.38 -22.66
CA GLN A 706 -1.16 16.63 -24.06
C GLN A 706 -2.61 17.10 -24.17
N THR A 707 -2.85 18.11 -25.02
CA THR A 707 -4.19 18.66 -25.28
C THR A 707 -4.74 18.13 -26.61
N TYR A 708 -6.02 17.77 -26.61
CA TYR A 708 -6.84 17.47 -27.78
C TYR A 708 -8.11 18.31 -27.76
N TYR A 709 -8.76 18.46 -28.91
CA TYR A 709 -10.03 19.17 -29.03
C TYR A 709 -11.08 18.29 -29.69
N ILE A 710 -12.27 18.22 -29.09
CA ILE A 710 -13.44 17.59 -29.69
C ILE A 710 -14.31 18.70 -30.26
N ALA A 711 -14.39 18.77 -31.59
CA ALA A 711 -15.01 19.85 -32.32
C ALA A 711 -16.28 19.40 -33.06
N HIS A 712 -17.20 20.35 -33.26
CA HIS A 712 -18.32 20.18 -34.17
C HIS A 712 -18.34 21.30 -35.21
N GLY A 713 -18.46 20.94 -36.49
CA GLY A 713 -18.48 21.91 -37.59
C GLY A 713 -17.09 22.37 -38.02
N PHE A 714 -16.02 21.66 -37.67
CA PHE A 714 -14.67 21.97 -38.13
C PHE A 714 -14.51 21.62 -39.62
N VAL A 715 -14.29 22.63 -40.46
CA VAL A 715 -14.18 22.46 -41.91
C VAL A 715 -12.83 21.82 -42.27
N GLY A 716 -12.85 20.85 -43.18
CA GLY A 716 -11.64 20.22 -43.72
C GLY A 716 -11.17 18.95 -43.01
N CYS A 717 -11.87 18.49 -41.98
CA CYS A 717 -11.59 17.20 -41.31
C CYS A 717 -12.69 16.18 -41.53
N GLU A 718 -12.31 14.89 -41.59
CA GLU A 718 -13.28 13.79 -41.53
C GLU A 718 -13.92 13.70 -40.14
N LYS A 719 -15.23 13.52 -40.10
CA LYS A 719 -15.98 13.22 -38.87
C LYS A 719 -15.60 11.85 -38.33
N ALA A 720 -15.82 11.63 -37.03
CA ALA A 720 -15.63 10.34 -36.39
C ALA A 720 -16.44 9.25 -37.10
N LYS A 721 -15.78 8.14 -37.46
CA LYS A 721 -16.40 7.05 -38.23
C LYS A 721 -17.32 6.23 -37.32
N PRO A 722 -18.64 6.13 -37.60
CA PRO A 722 -19.53 5.28 -36.82
C PRO A 722 -19.14 3.80 -36.97
N VAL A 723 -19.16 3.06 -35.86
CA VAL A 723 -18.95 1.61 -35.88
C VAL A 723 -20.11 0.89 -36.56
N LYS A 724 -19.85 -0.33 -37.05
CA LYS A 724 -20.92 -1.27 -37.44
C LYS A 724 -21.32 -2.09 -36.23
N LEU A 725 -22.62 -2.27 -36.02
CA LEU A 725 -23.16 -3.05 -34.92
C LEU A 725 -23.68 -4.40 -35.42
N LYS A 726 -23.39 -5.46 -34.69
CA LYS A 726 -23.97 -6.78 -34.95
C LYS A 726 -24.65 -7.31 -33.69
N PHE A 727 -25.82 -7.91 -33.85
CA PHE A 727 -26.67 -8.32 -32.73
C PHE A 727 -27.00 -9.80 -32.73
N PHE A 728 -26.98 -10.39 -31.55
CA PHE A 728 -27.57 -11.70 -31.28
C PHE A 728 -28.54 -11.59 -30.09
N SER A 729 -29.75 -12.12 -30.25
CA SER A 729 -30.72 -12.30 -29.17
C SER A 729 -31.61 -13.50 -29.51
N ASN A 730 -31.87 -14.34 -28.51
CA ASN A 730 -32.78 -15.48 -28.63
C ASN A 730 -34.25 -15.11 -28.32
N SER A 731 -34.50 -13.94 -27.73
CA SER A 731 -35.84 -13.49 -27.34
C SER A 731 -35.99 -11.98 -27.55
N GLY A 732 -36.48 -11.59 -28.73
CA GLY A 732 -36.80 -10.20 -29.08
C GLY A 732 -35.82 -9.52 -30.04
N SER A 733 -36.21 -8.37 -30.59
CA SER A 733 -35.36 -7.55 -31.46
C SER A 733 -34.71 -6.42 -30.66
N ILE A 734 -33.38 -6.36 -30.64
CA ILE A 734 -32.65 -5.19 -30.12
C ILE A 734 -32.80 -4.05 -31.15
N PRO A 735 -33.38 -2.90 -30.78
CA PRO A 735 -33.54 -1.78 -31.70
C PRO A 735 -32.16 -1.25 -32.11
N CYS A 736 -31.94 -1.08 -33.42
CA CYS A 736 -30.73 -0.49 -33.95
C CYS A 736 -30.65 0.99 -33.55
N PRO A 737 -29.62 1.43 -32.81
CA PRO A 737 -29.48 2.83 -32.45
C PRO A 737 -29.10 3.67 -33.68
N THR A 738 -29.84 4.74 -33.96
CA THR A 738 -29.45 5.74 -34.95
C THR A 738 -28.20 6.50 -34.48
N PRO A 739 -27.21 6.81 -35.35
CA PRO A 739 -27.14 6.58 -36.80
C PRO A 739 -26.29 5.36 -37.21
N TYR A 740 -26.20 4.33 -36.37
CA TYR A 740 -25.33 3.18 -36.62
C TYR A 740 -25.94 2.22 -37.64
N ALA A 741 -25.08 1.56 -38.42
CA ALA A 741 -25.49 0.47 -39.29
C ALA A 741 -25.50 -0.84 -38.50
N CYS A 742 -26.61 -1.58 -38.58
CA CYS A 742 -26.82 -2.78 -37.77
C CYS A 742 -27.09 -4.02 -38.64
N SER A 743 -26.57 -5.17 -38.23
CA SER A 743 -26.89 -6.47 -38.82
C SER A 743 -27.14 -7.53 -37.76
N LYS A 744 -27.77 -8.64 -38.14
CA LYS A 744 -27.96 -9.80 -37.26
C LYS A 744 -26.72 -10.71 -37.32
N LEU A 745 -26.39 -11.35 -36.19
CA LEU A 745 -25.42 -12.43 -36.11
C LEU A 745 -26.12 -13.77 -36.38
N GLU A 746 -25.52 -14.58 -37.23
CA GLU A 746 -26.00 -15.92 -37.61
C GLU A 746 -24.92 -16.96 -37.30
N GLY A 747 -25.34 -18.20 -37.01
CA GLY A 747 -24.45 -19.31 -36.62
C GLY A 747 -24.34 -19.49 -35.10
N ASP A 748 -23.32 -20.24 -34.68
CA ASP A 748 -23.09 -20.63 -33.28
C ASP A 748 -22.03 -19.78 -32.57
N VAL A 749 -21.17 -19.11 -33.33
CA VAL A 749 -20.03 -18.34 -32.82
C VAL A 749 -19.92 -16.98 -33.50
N ALA A 750 -19.31 -16.02 -32.80
CA ALA A 750 -18.93 -14.73 -33.38
C ALA A 750 -17.47 -14.41 -33.07
N GLU A 751 -16.87 -13.56 -33.89
CA GLU A 751 -15.45 -13.23 -33.80
C GLU A 751 -15.20 -11.73 -33.83
N ILE A 752 -14.23 -11.29 -33.02
CA ILE A 752 -13.55 -10.01 -33.19
C ILE A 752 -12.07 -10.26 -33.44
N ARG A 753 -11.43 -9.39 -34.21
CA ARG A 753 -10.02 -9.57 -34.62
C ARG A 753 -9.25 -8.26 -34.74
N ASN A 754 -7.97 -8.32 -34.43
CA ASN A 754 -7.00 -7.27 -34.72
C ASN A 754 -5.82 -7.83 -35.52
N GLN A 755 -4.69 -7.13 -35.57
CA GLN A 755 -3.50 -7.59 -36.28
C GLN A 755 -2.81 -8.81 -35.66
N HIS A 756 -3.00 -9.05 -34.35
CA HIS A 756 -2.27 -10.07 -33.59
C HIS A 756 -3.10 -11.28 -33.19
N GLN A 757 -4.40 -11.08 -32.94
CA GLN A 757 -5.29 -12.07 -32.34
C GLN A 757 -6.71 -12.05 -32.92
N ILE A 758 -7.36 -13.21 -32.85
CA ILE A 758 -8.77 -13.46 -33.16
C ILE A 758 -9.40 -14.07 -31.90
N LEU A 759 -10.48 -13.47 -31.44
CA LEU A 759 -11.24 -13.94 -30.28
C LEU A 759 -12.57 -14.50 -30.77
N THR A 760 -12.89 -15.73 -30.36
CA THR A 760 -14.12 -16.41 -30.75
C THR A 760 -15.03 -16.55 -29.53
N PHE A 761 -16.30 -16.18 -29.67
CA PHE A 761 -17.31 -16.17 -28.61
C PHE A 761 -18.46 -17.11 -28.97
N SER A 762 -18.99 -17.80 -27.96
CA SER A 762 -20.25 -18.52 -28.07
C SER A 762 -21.39 -17.53 -28.27
N LEU A 763 -22.16 -17.64 -29.35
CA LEU A 763 -23.39 -16.83 -29.49
C LEU A 763 -24.44 -17.27 -28.48
N LYS A 764 -24.52 -18.58 -28.22
CA LYS A 764 -25.48 -19.16 -27.28
C LYS A 764 -25.30 -18.65 -25.85
N HIS A 765 -24.05 -18.59 -25.36
CA HIS A 765 -23.75 -18.27 -23.95
C HIS A 765 -23.13 -16.87 -23.78
N GLY A 766 -22.69 -16.22 -24.85
CA GLY A 766 -22.02 -14.92 -24.79
C GLY A 766 -20.60 -14.94 -24.21
N LEU A 767 -20.02 -16.12 -23.97
CA LEU A 767 -18.70 -16.28 -23.33
C LEU A 767 -17.59 -16.49 -24.35
N LEU A 768 -16.36 -16.10 -24.00
CA LEU A 768 -15.16 -16.39 -24.78
C LEU A 768 -14.91 -17.90 -24.85
N GLN A 769 -14.60 -18.43 -26.04
CA GLN A 769 -14.30 -19.84 -26.25
C GLN A 769 -12.85 -20.09 -26.67
N LYS A 770 -12.25 -19.15 -27.41
CA LYS A 770 -10.94 -19.36 -28.03
C LYS A 770 -10.19 -18.05 -28.25
N ILE A 771 -8.87 -18.08 -28.06
CA ILE A 771 -7.93 -16.99 -28.37
C ILE A 771 -6.93 -17.52 -29.40
N SER A 772 -7.09 -17.13 -30.66
CA SER A 772 -6.17 -17.55 -31.73
C SER A 772 -5.19 -16.44 -32.06
N HIS A 773 -3.90 -16.71 -31.96
CA HIS A 773 -2.86 -15.80 -32.46
C HIS A 773 -2.61 -16.05 -33.94
N LYS A 774 -2.44 -14.98 -34.73
CA LYS A 774 -2.21 -15.10 -36.18
C LYS A 774 -0.84 -15.69 -36.56
N SER A 775 0.12 -15.72 -35.64
CA SER A 775 1.52 -16.11 -35.89
C SER A 775 1.98 -17.36 -35.14
N SER A 776 1.11 -18.03 -34.37
CA SER A 776 1.46 -19.20 -33.55
C SER A 776 0.36 -20.27 -33.58
N LEU A 777 0.61 -21.43 -32.96
CA LEU A 777 -0.43 -22.42 -32.69
C LEU A 777 -1.60 -21.78 -31.93
N GLU A 778 -2.79 -22.33 -32.18
CA GLU A 778 -4.04 -21.93 -31.55
C GLU A 778 -3.96 -22.13 -30.03
N ASN A 779 -4.40 -21.15 -29.23
CA ASN A 779 -4.56 -21.33 -27.79
C ASN A 779 -6.05 -21.45 -27.48
N THR A 780 -6.43 -22.57 -26.86
CA THR A 780 -7.81 -22.73 -26.42
C THR A 780 -7.91 -22.07 -25.07
N VAL A 781 -8.62 -20.94 -24.99
CA VAL A 781 -8.92 -20.26 -23.72
C VAL A 781 -10.43 -20.07 -23.68
N GLY A 782 -11.11 -20.99 -23.00
CA GLY A 782 -12.53 -20.93 -22.73
C GLY A 782 -12.81 -20.19 -21.43
N GLU A 783 -13.87 -19.40 -21.41
CA GLU A 783 -14.37 -18.70 -20.23
C GLU A 783 -15.58 -19.43 -19.66
N GLU A 784 -15.61 -19.55 -18.34
CA GLU A 784 -16.75 -20.04 -17.57
C GLU A 784 -17.01 -19.07 -16.41
N ILE A 785 -18.25 -18.60 -16.30
CA ILE A 785 -18.70 -17.84 -15.14
C ILE A 785 -19.47 -18.81 -14.24
N GLY A 786 -19.04 -18.90 -12.99
CA GLY A 786 -19.56 -19.85 -12.03
C GLY A 786 -19.79 -19.22 -10.66
N MET A 787 -20.41 -19.99 -9.78
CA MET A 787 -20.77 -19.52 -8.45
C MET A 787 -20.58 -20.63 -7.41
N TYR A 788 -19.89 -20.31 -6.33
CA TYR A 788 -19.83 -21.16 -5.14
C TYR A 788 -21.11 -20.97 -4.32
N SER A 789 -21.60 -22.06 -3.75
CA SER A 789 -22.53 -22.02 -2.61
C SER A 789 -21.75 -22.29 -1.35
N THR A 790 -22.05 -21.54 -0.29
CA THR A 790 -21.26 -21.56 0.93
C THR A 790 -22.12 -21.73 2.17
N SER A 791 -21.54 -22.30 3.22
CA SER A 791 -22.16 -22.41 4.53
C SER A 791 -21.11 -22.10 5.59
N GLY A 792 -21.35 -21.06 6.40
CA GLY A 792 -20.39 -20.59 7.41
C GLY A 792 -19.20 -19.78 6.88
N SER A 793 -19.24 -19.37 5.61
CA SER A 793 -18.35 -18.30 5.10
C SER A 793 -18.76 -16.96 5.68
N GLY A 794 -17.78 -16.08 5.89
CA GLY A 794 -17.97 -14.72 6.39
C GLY A 794 -16.89 -13.79 5.83
N ALA A 795 -16.67 -12.62 6.43
CA ALA A 795 -15.75 -11.63 5.86
C ALA A 795 -14.29 -12.14 5.72
N TYR A 796 -13.86 -13.03 6.60
CA TYR A 796 -12.50 -13.59 6.62
C TYR A 796 -12.44 -14.94 5.91
N LEU A 797 -13.36 -15.84 6.28
CA LEU A 797 -13.30 -17.24 5.90
C LEU A 797 -14.01 -17.51 4.57
N PHE A 798 -13.39 -18.36 3.76
CA PHE A 798 -14.02 -19.00 2.60
C PHE A 798 -14.26 -20.48 2.91
N LYS A 799 -15.54 -20.88 2.97
CA LYS A 799 -16.03 -22.23 3.29
C LYS A 799 -17.04 -22.67 2.23
N PRO A 800 -16.57 -23.08 1.05
CA PRO A 800 -17.44 -23.58 0.00
C PRO A 800 -18.01 -24.95 0.34
N SER A 801 -19.26 -25.19 -0.05
CA SER A 801 -19.93 -26.49 0.11
C SER A 801 -19.51 -27.51 -0.97
N GLY A 802 -18.71 -27.10 -1.96
CA GLY A 802 -18.26 -27.91 -3.09
C GLY A 802 -17.66 -27.04 -4.20
N GLU A 803 -17.41 -27.62 -5.38
CA GLU A 803 -16.93 -26.87 -6.55
C GLU A 803 -17.99 -25.87 -7.06
N ALA A 804 -17.54 -24.73 -7.60
CA ALA A 804 -18.41 -23.73 -8.21
C ALA A 804 -19.17 -24.30 -9.41
N GLN A 805 -20.45 -23.95 -9.51
CA GLN A 805 -21.34 -24.38 -10.59
C GLN A 805 -21.47 -23.28 -11.65
N PRO A 806 -21.45 -23.61 -12.96
CA PRO A 806 -21.71 -22.65 -14.03
C PRO A 806 -23.11 -22.04 -13.91
N ILE A 807 -23.26 -20.74 -14.19
CA ILE A 807 -24.53 -20.02 -14.03
C ILE A 807 -25.15 -19.48 -15.33
N ILE A 808 -24.40 -19.55 -16.44
CA ILE A 808 -24.78 -18.92 -17.70
C ILE A 808 -25.65 -19.86 -18.52
N GLU A 809 -26.80 -19.36 -18.95
CA GLU A 809 -27.79 -20.05 -19.78
C GLU A 809 -27.81 -19.52 -21.22
N SER A 810 -28.61 -20.16 -22.08
CA SER A 810 -28.64 -19.87 -23.52
C SER A 810 -29.55 -18.72 -23.95
N SER A 811 -29.96 -17.82 -23.06
CA SER A 811 -30.98 -16.79 -23.33
C SER A 811 -30.42 -15.36 -23.39
N GLY A 812 -29.09 -15.21 -23.49
CA GLY A 812 -28.41 -13.91 -23.44
C GLY A 812 -28.51 -13.04 -24.69
N HIS A 813 -28.00 -11.82 -24.57
CA HIS A 813 -27.86 -10.83 -25.63
C HIS A 813 -26.40 -10.52 -25.90
N ILE A 814 -26.03 -10.38 -27.17
CA ILE A 814 -24.69 -9.96 -27.58
C ILE A 814 -24.78 -8.79 -28.54
N VAL A 815 -23.94 -7.79 -28.29
CA VAL A 815 -23.70 -6.64 -29.17
C VAL A 815 -22.23 -6.61 -29.54
N ILE A 816 -21.93 -6.71 -30.84
CA ILE A 816 -20.58 -6.54 -31.37
C ILE A 816 -20.46 -5.18 -32.03
N SER A 817 -19.50 -4.39 -31.58
CA SER A 817 -19.13 -3.10 -32.19
C SER A 817 -17.84 -3.28 -33.01
N GLU A 818 -17.92 -3.08 -34.32
CA GLU A 818 -16.77 -3.19 -35.23
C GLU A 818 -16.34 -1.80 -35.73
N GLY A 819 -15.19 -1.33 -35.24
CA GLY A 819 -14.58 -0.07 -35.63
C GLY A 819 -13.12 -0.21 -36.09
N PRO A 820 -12.56 0.85 -36.73
CA PRO A 820 -11.18 0.85 -37.21
C PRO A 820 -10.11 0.91 -36.12
N LEU A 821 -10.42 1.45 -34.93
CA LEU A 821 -9.48 1.60 -33.79
C LEU A 821 -9.72 0.58 -32.68
N MET A 822 -10.93 0.06 -32.54
CA MET A 822 -11.30 -0.90 -31.49
C MET A 822 -12.50 -1.74 -31.93
N GLN A 823 -12.50 -3.01 -31.54
CA GLN A 823 -13.66 -3.90 -31.61
C GLN A 823 -14.05 -4.37 -30.20
N GLU A 824 -15.35 -4.47 -29.94
CA GLU A 824 -15.91 -4.84 -28.63
C GLU A 824 -17.02 -5.87 -28.79
N VAL A 825 -17.02 -6.88 -27.91
CA VAL A 825 -18.17 -7.76 -27.67
C VAL A 825 -18.72 -7.43 -26.29
N TYR A 826 -19.93 -6.85 -26.25
CA TYR A 826 -20.72 -6.70 -25.04
C TYR A 826 -21.71 -7.86 -24.93
N SER A 827 -21.74 -8.51 -23.79
CA SER A 827 -22.62 -9.64 -23.49
C SER A 827 -23.41 -9.36 -22.22
N TYR A 828 -24.74 -9.45 -22.33
CA TYR A 828 -25.66 -9.54 -21.20
C TYR A 828 -26.16 -10.99 -21.18
N PRO A 829 -25.51 -11.89 -20.43
CA PRO A 829 -25.83 -13.31 -20.45
C PRO A 829 -27.19 -13.61 -19.82
N GLY A 830 -27.83 -14.67 -20.29
CA GLY A 830 -28.99 -15.25 -19.63
C GLY A 830 -28.55 -16.05 -18.41
N THR A 831 -29.33 -16.02 -17.34
CA THR A 831 -29.10 -16.82 -16.13
C THR A 831 -30.43 -17.31 -15.57
N ALA A 832 -30.39 -18.18 -14.56
CA ALA A 832 -31.58 -18.63 -13.85
C ALA A 832 -32.34 -17.51 -13.11
N TRP A 833 -31.73 -16.31 -12.98
CA TRP A 833 -32.33 -15.14 -12.34
C TRP A 833 -32.86 -14.15 -13.38
N GLU A 834 -33.93 -13.43 -13.02
CA GLU A 834 -34.55 -12.41 -13.87
C GLU A 834 -33.55 -11.31 -14.27
N GLU A 835 -32.83 -10.79 -13.27
CA GLU A 835 -31.68 -9.90 -13.42
C GLU A 835 -30.40 -10.72 -13.24
N THR A 836 -29.52 -10.66 -14.23
CA THR A 836 -28.23 -11.36 -14.18
C THR A 836 -27.31 -10.70 -13.13
N PRO A 837 -26.56 -11.46 -12.32
CA PRO A 837 -25.56 -10.89 -11.41
C PRO A 837 -24.35 -10.31 -12.15
N ILE A 838 -24.25 -10.50 -13.47
CA ILE A 838 -23.06 -10.15 -14.25
C ILE A 838 -23.37 -9.87 -15.72
N SER A 839 -22.76 -8.82 -16.26
CA SER A 839 -22.52 -8.66 -17.71
C SER A 839 -21.05 -8.40 -17.96
N HIS A 840 -20.62 -8.48 -19.22
CA HIS A 840 -19.23 -8.24 -19.52
C HIS A 840 -18.98 -7.67 -20.91
N SER A 841 -17.90 -6.91 -21.03
CA SER A 841 -17.35 -6.41 -22.30
C SER A 841 -15.98 -7.02 -22.54
N THR A 842 -15.69 -7.44 -23.78
CA THR A 842 -14.35 -7.85 -24.20
C THR A 842 -13.91 -6.97 -25.37
N ARG A 843 -12.78 -6.28 -25.24
CA ARG A 843 -12.27 -5.29 -26.20
C ARG A 843 -10.88 -5.68 -26.70
N ILE A 844 -10.65 -5.41 -27.98
CA ILE A 844 -9.33 -5.46 -28.61
C ILE A 844 -9.12 -4.20 -29.44
N TYR A 845 -7.87 -3.75 -29.50
CA TYR A 845 -7.52 -2.47 -30.11
C TYR A 845 -6.70 -2.64 -31.39
N ASN A 846 -6.81 -1.65 -32.27
CA ASN A 846 -6.09 -1.45 -33.53
C ASN A 846 -5.44 -0.05 -33.50
N GLY A 847 -4.54 0.18 -32.54
CA GLY A 847 -3.90 1.48 -32.31
C GLY A 847 -2.63 1.73 -33.13
N GLY A 848 -2.13 0.74 -33.86
CA GLY A 848 -0.86 0.75 -34.57
C GLY A 848 0.35 0.96 -33.66
N ASN A 849 1.05 -0.12 -33.29
CA ASN A 849 2.23 -0.11 -32.41
C ASN A 849 1.96 0.34 -30.96
N THR A 850 0.75 0.12 -30.43
CA THR A 850 0.40 0.39 -29.02
C THR A 850 0.40 -0.90 -28.20
N ILE A 851 0.62 -0.80 -26.89
CA ILE A 851 0.54 -1.97 -25.97
C ILE A 851 -0.85 -2.62 -26.03
N GLN A 852 -1.90 -1.81 -26.16
CA GLN A 852 -3.30 -2.27 -26.24
C GLN A 852 -3.57 -3.24 -27.40
N GLU A 853 -2.76 -3.28 -28.45
CA GLU A 853 -2.95 -4.24 -29.55
C GLU A 853 -2.65 -5.69 -29.14
N PHE A 854 -1.87 -5.88 -28.07
CA PHE A 854 -1.50 -7.20 -27.54
C PHE A 854 -2.38 -7.63 -26.37
N VAL A 855 -3.25 -6.74 -25.88
CA VAL A 855 -4.08 -6.97 -24.69
C VAL A 855 -5.50 -7.31 -25.11
N ILE A 856 -6.09 -8.25 -24.38
CA ILE A 856 -7.54 -8.45 -24.37
C ILE A 856 -8.05 -7.78 -23.10
N GLU A 857 -8.74 -6.66 -23.26
CA GLU A 857 -9.36 -5.97 -22.13
C GLU A 857 -10.72 -6.59 -21.85
N LYS A 858 -10.89 -7.13 -20.65
CA LYS A 858 -12.11 -7.81 -20.20
C LYS A 858 -12.66 -7.06 -19.00
N GLU A 859 -13.88 -6.57 -19.13
CA GLU A 859 -14.58 -5.85 -18.06
C GLU A 859 -15.80 -6.65 -17.63
N TYR A 860 -15.87 -7.02 -16.35
CA TYR A 860 -17.05 -7.62 -15.74
C TYR A 860 -17.78 -6.58 -14.91
N HIS A 861 -19.03 -6.32 -15.24
CA HIS A 861 -19.93 -5.54 -14.42
C HIS A 861 -20.66 -6.49 -13.47
N VAL A 862 -20.40 -6.39 -12.17
CA VAL A 862 -20.87 -7.31 -11.13
C VAL A 862 -21.95 -6.63 -10.28
N GLU A 863 -23.12 -7.27 -10.21
CA GLU A 863 -24.28 -6.87 -9.42
C GLU A 863 -24.74 -7.99 -8.49
N LEU A 864 -23.89 -8.37 -7.52
CA LEU A 864 -24.22 -9.40 -6.53
C LEU A 864 -25.09 -8.84 -5.39
N ILE A 865 -26.26 -8.30 -5.74
CA ILE A 865 -27.15 -7.56 -4.84
C ILE A 865 -28.50 -8.27 -4.70
N GLY A 866 -29.00 -8.39 -3.47
CA GLY A 866 -30.32 -8.96 -3.19
C GLY A 866 -30.27 -10.37 -2.61
N GLN A 867 -31.42 -10.85 -2.14
CA GLN A 867 -31.52 -12.09 -1.36
C GLN A 867 -31.24 -13.36 -2.18
N ASN A 868 -31.44 -13.31 -3.50
CA ASN A 868 -31.17 -14.45 -4.41
C ASN A 868 -29.69 -14.86 -4.43
N PHE A 869 -28.80 -13.94 -4.08
CA PHE A 869 -27.34 -14.14 -4.05
C PHE A 869 -26.77 -14.31 -2.63
N ASN A 870 -27.62 -14.48 -1.62
CA ASN A 870 -27.16 -14.76 -0.27
C ASN A 870 -26.37 -16.08 -0.21
N ASP A 871 -25.25 -16.06 0.51
CA ASP A 871 -24.32 -17.18 0.71
C ASP A 871 -23.72 -17.72 -0.59
N ARG A 872 -23.48 -16.80 -1.54
CA ARG A 872 -22.90 -17.08 -2.85
C ARG A 872 -21.66 -16.25 -3.13
N GLU A 873 -20.73 -16.87 -3.86
CA GLU A 873 -19.47 -16.22 -4.27
C GLU A 873 -19.27 -16.42 -5.77
N LEU A 874 -19.20 -15.30 -6.49
CA LEU A 874 -19.16 -15.26 -7.96
C LEU A 874 -17.71 -15.35 -8.44
N ILE A 875 -17.45 -16.23 -9.40
CA ILE A 875 -16.13 -16.41 -10.00
C ILE A 875 -16.16 -16.31 -11.52
N VAL A 876 -15.01 -16.03 -12.08
CA VAL A 876 -14.71 -16.40 -13.46
C VAL A 876 -13.55 -17.38 -13.51
N ARG A 877 -13.64 -18.34 -14.42
CA ARG A 877 -12.69 -19.41 -14.62
C ARG A 877 -12.28 -19.46 -16.09
N PHE A 878 -10.98 -19.35 -16.32
CA PHE A 878 -10.37 -19.53 -17.63
C PHE A 878 -9.87 -20.98 -17.74
N LYS A 879 -10.37 -21.70 -18.73
CA LYS A 879 -9.99 -23.08 -19.05
C LYS A 879 -9.09 -23.05 -20.27
N THR A 880 -7.83 -23.40 -20.06
CA THR A 880 -6.78 -23.33 -21.07
C THR A 880 -6.28 -24.71 -21.48
N ASP A 881 -5.62 -24.82 -22.64
CA ASP A 881 -4.86 -26.00 -23.05
C ASP A 881 -3.40 -25.98 -22.54
N ILE A 882 -3.10 -25.16 -21.54
CA ILE A 882 -1.78 -25.07 -20.91
C ILE A 882 -1.63 -26.21 -19.91
N ASP A 883 -0.56 -26.98 -20.07
CA ASP A 883 -0.12 -28.06 -19.20
C ASP A 883 0.65 -27.50 -17.99
N ASN A 884 -0.05 -26.86 -17.07
CA ASN A 884 0.56 -26.18 -15.92
C ASN A 884 0.77 -27.09 -14.71
N SER A 885 0.34 -28.35 -14.75
CA SER A 885 0.41 -29.31 -13.64
C SER A 885 -0.21 -28.80 -12.34
N ARG A 886 -1.31 -28.02 -12.45
CA ARG A 886 -1.94 -27.29 -11.31
C ARG A 886 -1.01 -26.32 -10.58
N ILE A 887 0.04 -25.84 -11.24
CA ILE A 887 0.95 -24.80 -10.76
C ILE A 887 0.57 -23.47 -11.41
N PHE A 888 0.42 -22.43 -10.60
CA PHE A 888 0.25 -21.07 -11.10
C PHE A 888 1.09 -20.11 -10.29
N TYR A 889 1.13 -18.85 -10.70
CA TYR A 889 1.89 -17.82 -10.03
C TYR A 889 0.95 -16.67 -9.72
N SER A 890 0.98 -16.18 -8.48
CA SER A 890 0.27 -14.97 -8.07
C SER A 890 1.25 -13.98 -7.47
N ASP A 891 1.01 -12.69 -7.71
CA ASP A 891 1.88 -11.65 -7.20
C ASP A 891 1.72 -11.45 -5.69
N LEU A 892 2.75 -10.91 -5.07
CA LEU A 892 2.79 -10.48 -3.69
C LEU A 892 2.91 -8.96 -3.66
N ASN A 893 1.82 -8.30 -3.27
CA ASN A 893 1.70 -6.85 -3.12
C ASN A 893 2.05 -6.04 -4.40
N GLY A 894 1.94 -6.62 -5.60
CA GLY A 894 2.37 -5.97 -6.85
C GLY A 894 3.88 -5.84 -7.05
N PHE A 895 4.69 -6.51 -6.21
CA PHE A 895 6.15 -6.38 -6.23
C PHE A 895 6.85 -7.60 -6.86
N GLN A 896 6.58 -8.80 -6.34
CA GLN A 896 7.25 -10.04 -6.75
C GLN A 896 6.24 -11.17 -6.98
N MET A 897 6.65 -12.22 -7.71
CA MET A 897 5.80 -13.39 -7.96
C MET A 897 6.07 -14.49 -6.95
N SER A 898 5.02 -15.21 -6.54
CA SER A 898 5.13 -16.43 -5.76
C SER A 898 4.59 -17.63 -6.55
N ARG A 899 5.25 -18.78 -6.40
CA ARG A 899 4.81 -20.05 -6.99
C ARG A 899 3.72 -20.68 -6.12
N ARG A 900 2.59 -21.00 -6.73
CA ARG A 900 1.42 -21.63 -6.10
C ARG A 900 1.21 -23.02 -6.69
N GLU A 901 0.90 -23.98 -5.83
CA GLU A 901 0.63 -25.36 -6.23
C GLU A 901 -0.61 -25.84 -5.49
N THR A 902 -1.51 -26.50 -6.22
CA THR A 902 -2.71 -27.08 -5.62
C THR A 902 -2.40 -28.43 -5.01
N TYR A 903 -2.63 -28.57 -3.70
CA TYR A 903 -2.42 -29.81 -2.96
C TYR A 903 -3.75 -30.48 -2.62
N ASP A 904 -3.90 -31.77 -2.97
CA ASP A 904 -5.12 -32.54 -2.68
C ASP A 904 -5.32 -32.80 -1.17
N LYS A 905 -4.23 -32.75 -0.39
CA LYS A 905 -4.25 -32.84 1.09
C LYS A 905 -4.76 -31.57 1.78
N ILE A 906 -4.89 -30.46 1.04
CA ILE A 906 -5.40 -29.16 1.51
C ILE A 906 -6.80 -28.97 0.92
N PRO A 907 -7.81 -28.55 1.70
CA PRO A 907 -9.15 -28.32 1.17
C PRO A 907 -9.17 -27.17 0.15
N LEU A 908 -10.22 -27.08 -0.66
CA LEU A 908 -10.33 -26.12 -1.77
C LEU A 908 -9.95 -24.69 -1.37
N GLN A 909 -10.52 -24.19 -0.27
CA GLN A 909 -10.28 -22.84 0.23
C GLN A 909 -8.83 -22.56 0.64
N GLY A 910 -8.05 -23.60 0.97
CA GLY A 910 -6.62 -23.47 1.29
C GLY A 910 -5.72 -23.38 0.06
N ASN A 911 -6.26 -23.69 -1.13
CA ASN A 911 -5.58 -23.55 -2.42
C ASN A 911 -5.91 -22.22 -3.14
N TYR A 912 -6.64 -21.33 -2.46
CA TYR A 912 -6.85 -19.94 -2.90
C TYR A 912 -5.75 -19.05 -2.34
N TYR A 913 -5.20 -18.18 -3.18
CA TYR A 913 -4.11 -17.27 -2.84
C TYR A 913 -4.48 -15.82 -3.20
N PRO A 914 -3.84 -14.82 -2.57
CA PRO A 914 -4.06 -13.44 -2.95
C PRO A 914 -3.50 -13.19 -4.36
N MET A 915 -4.23 -12.36 -5.11
CA MET A 915 -3.86 -11.80 -6.40
C MET A 915 -4.04 -10.27 -6.35
N PRO A 916 -3.06 -9.53 -5.81
CA PRO A 916 -3.14 -8.07 -5.72
C PRO A 916 -3.17 -7.36 -7.08
N SER A 917 -2.51 -7.92 -8.10
CA SER A 917 -2.42 -7.31 -9.43
C SER A 917 -2.24 -8.27 -10.62
N LEU A 918 -1.71 -9.48 -10.40
CA LEU A 918 -1.34 -10.42 -11.47
C LEU A 918 -1.39 -11.87 -11.00
N ALA A 919 -2.04 -12.71 -11.80
CA ALA A 919 -1.86 -14.15 -11.76
C ALA A 919 -1.57 -14.70 -13.16
N PHE A 920 -0.69 -15.68 -13.27
CA PHE A 920 -0.43 -16.36 -14.54
C PHE A 920 -0.16 -17.85 -14.38
N MET A 921 -0.42 -18.60 -15.46
CA MET A 921 -0.01 -19.99 -15.60
C MET A 921 1.00 -20.11 -16.74
N GLN A 922 1.92 -21.07 -16.61
CA GLN A 922 2.93 -21.36 -17.62
C GLN A 922 3.02 -22.86 -17.87
N GLY A 923 2.98 -23.25 -19.13
CA GLY A 923 3.12 -24.64 -19.56
C GLY A 923 4.58 -25.05 -19.74
N SER A 924 4.81 -26.35 -19.91
CA SER A 924 6.16 -26.92 -20.09
C SER A 924 6.86 -26.37 -21.34
N ASN A 925 6.07 -26.00 -22.36
CA ASN A 925 6.55 -25.40 -23.60
C ASN A 925 6.78 -23.87 -23.54
N GLY A 926 6.64 -23.27 -22.35
CA GLY A 926 6.82 -21.83 -22.14
C GLY A 926 5.67 -20.96 -22.66
N ARG A 927 4.53 -21.54 -23.05
CA ARG A 927 3.29 -20.77 -23.25
C ARG A 927 2.81 -20.24 -21.91
N ARG A 928 2.40 -18.97 -21.89
CA ARG A 928 1.95 -18.28 -20.67
C ARG A 928 0.58 -17.65 -20.90
N PHE A 929 -0.31 -17.82 -19.94
CA PHE A 929 -1.60 -17.15 -19.85
C PHE A 929 -1.61 -16.28 -18.59
N SER A 930 -1.66 -14.97 -18.78
CA SER A 930 -1.57 -13.98 -17.70
C SER A 930 -2.86 -13.18 -17.61
N VAL A 931 -3.34 -12.96 -16.38
CA VAL A 931 -4.46 -12.09 -16.08
C VAL A 931 -3.98 -11.02 -15.13
N HIS A 932 -3.93 -9.77 -15.59
CA HIS A 932 -3.70 -8.61 -14.75
C HIS A 932 -5.04 -8.07 -14.23
N SER A 933 -5.09 -7.63 -12.98
CA SER A 933 -6.25 -6.98 -12.37
C SER A 933 -5.86 -5.62 -11.84
N ARG A 934 -6.82 -4.68 -11.88
CA ARG A 934 -6.67 -3.35 -11.29
C ARG A 934 -6.86 -3.37 -9.77
N GLN A 935 -7.63 -4.32 -9.24
CA GLN A 935 -7.94 -4.45 -7.82
C GLN A 935 -7.53 -5.82 -7.29
N SER A 936 -7.22 -5.90 -5.99
CA SER A 936 -6.86 -7.16 -5.36
C SER A 936 -8.05 -8.12 -5.33
N LEU A 937 -7.80 -9.39 -5.65
CA LEU A 937 -8.77 -10.47 -5.65
C LEU A 937 -8.11 -11.76 -5.13
N GLY A 938 -8.89 -12.85 -5.04
CA GLY A 938 -8.39 -14.20 -4.76
C GLY A 938 -8.37 -15.06 -6.02
N ALA A 939 -7.30 -15.83 -6.21
CA ALA A 939 -7.10 -16.70 -7.37
C ALA A 939 -6.67 -18.13 -6.98
N ALA A 940 -7.00 -19.09 -7.84
CA ALA A 940 -6.63 -20.49 -7.68
C ALA A 940 -6.45 -21.21 -9.04
N SER A 941 -5.67 -22.30 -9.04
CA SER A 941 -5.57 -23.23 -10.18
C SER A 941 -5.95 -24.64 -9.74
N LEU A 942 -7.26 -24.88 -9.55
CA LEU A 942 -7.77 -26.10 -8.94
C LEU A 942 -7.63 -27.35 -9.84
N LYS A 943 -7.55 -27.17 -11.16
CA LYS A 943 -7.35 -28.25 -12.14
C LYS A 943 -6.32 -27.81 -13.18
N ASP A 944 -5.75 -28.79 -13.87
CA ASP A 944 -4.79 -28.52 -14.93
C ASP A 944 -5.43 -27.65 -16.03
N GLY A 945 -4.69 -26.64 -16.47
CA GLY A 945 -5.13 -25.61 -17.40
C GLY A 945 -6.15 -24.62 -16.85
N TRP A 946 -6.57 -24.69 -15.57
CA TRP A 946 -7.59 -23.79 -15.01
C TRP A 946 -6.97 -22.66 -14.21
N LEU A 947 -7.38 -21.42 -14.50
CA LEU A 947 -7.15 -20.27 -13.62
C LEU A 947 -8.51 -19.66 -13.27
N GLU A 948 -8.89 -19.72 -12.00
CA GLU A 948 -10.10 -19.07 -11.50
C GLU A 948 -9.79 -17.89 -10.60
N ILE A 949 -10.63 -16.87 -10.71
CA ILE A 949 -10.53 -15.62 -9.98
C ILE A 949 -11.92 -15.28 -9.46
N MET A 950 -12.02 -15.05 -8.16
CA MET A 950 -13.28 -14.68 -7.52
C MET A 950 -13.51 -13.17 -7.66
N LEU A 951 -14.73 -12.79 -8.03
CA LEU A 951 -15.11 -11.43 -8.39
C LEU A 951 -15.80 -10.69 -7.24
N ASP A 952 -16.78 -11.32 -6.59
CA ASP A 952 -17.49 -10.78 -5.42
C ASP A 952 -18.12 -11.90 -4.60
N ARG A 953 -18.48 -11.59 -3.35
CA ARG A 953 -19.07 -12.54 -2.41
C ARG A 953 -20.09 -11.86 -1.50
N ARG A 954 -21.23 -12.53 -1.30
CA ARG A 954 -22.34 -12.05 -0.47
C ARG A 954 -22.72 -13.12 0.54
N LEU A 955 -22.68 -12.77 1.83
CA LEU A 955 -22.69 -13.73 2.94
C LEU A 955 -23.59 -13.21 4.05
N VAL A 956 -24.51 -14.03 4.53
CA VAL A 956 -25.47 -13.62 5.55
C VAL A 956 -24.91 -13.78 6.96
N SER A 957 -24.04 -14.77 7.16
CA SER A 957 -23.57 -15.17 8.48
C SER A 957 -22.22 -14.56 8.83
N ASP A 958 -22.00 -14.32 10.13
CA ASP A 958 -20.66 -14.11 10.68
C ASP A 958 -19.88 -15.43 10.70
N ASP A 959 -18.56 -15.36 10.53
CA ASP A 959 -17.66 -16.52 10.51
C ASP A 959 -16.96 -16.79 11.84
N GLY A 960 -17.39 -16.14 12.92
CA GLY A 960 -16.92 -16.39 14.27
C GLY A 960 -15.51 -15.85 14.53
N ARG A 961 -15.07 -14.82 13.80
CA ARG A 961 -13.79 -14.10 14.03
C ARG A 961 -13.95 -12.74 14.70
N GLY A 962 -15.13 -12.49 15.28
CA GLY A 962 -15.37 -11.37 16.18
C GLY A 962 -16.03 -10.16 15.53
N LEU A 963 -16.06 -10.07 14.20
CA LEU A 963 -16.73 -8.98 13.47
C LEU A 963 -18.21 -8.84 13.87
N GLY A 964 -18.90 -9.96 14.05
CA GLY A 964 -20.30 -10.01 14.48
C GLY A 964 -21.30 -9.66 13.38
N GLN A 965 -20.91 -9.81 12.10
CA GLN A 965 -21.81 -9.69 10.96
C GLN A 965 -21.27 -10.41 9.70
N GLY A 966 -22.16 -10.78 8.79
CA GLY A 966 -21.80 -11.20 7.44
C GLY A 966 -21.44 -10.04 6.49
N VAL A 967 -21.28 -10.34 5.21
CA VAL A 967 -20.98 -9.39 4.12
C VAL A 967 -22.22 -9.21 3.25
N MET A 968 -23.02 -8.19 3.55
CA MET A 968 -24.28 -7.93 2.84
C MET A 968 -24.37 -6.52 2.22
N ASP A 969 -23.28 -5.75 2.29
CA ASP A 969 -23.16 -4.36 1.85
C ASP A 969 -22.56 -4.21 0.45
N ASN A 970 -22.65 -5.27 -0.38
CA ASN A 970 -22.16 -5.34 -1.77
C ASN A 970 -22.55 -4.11 -2.59
N ARG A 971 -21.65 -3.69 -3.48
CA ARG A 971 -21.83 -2.53 -4.37
C ARG A 971 -21.56 -2.93 -5.81
N VAL A 972 -22.37 -2.38 -6.71
CA VAL A 972 -22.16 -2.52 -8.15
C VAL A 972 -20.75 -2.06 -8.51
N MET A 973 -20.03 -2.89 -9.28
CA MET A 973 -18.67 -2.57 -9.68
C MET A 973 -18.24 -3.17 -11.00
N ASN A 974 -17.20 -2.54 -11.57
CA ASN A 974 -16.53 -3.05 -12.77
C ASN A 974 -15.17 -3.62 -12.37
N VAL A 975 -15.02 -4.92 -12.57
CA VAL A 975 -13.76 -5.66 -12.44
C VAL A 975 -13.11 -5.70 -13.83
N VAL A 976 -11.97 -5.02 -13.98
CA VAL A 976 -11.25 -4.93 -15.26
C VAL A 976 -10.02 -5.81 -15.22
N PHE A 977 -9.91 -6.70 -16.20
CA PHE A 977 -8.75 -7.54 -16.46
C PHE A 977 -8.08 -7.19 -17.78
N HIS A 978 -6.75 -7.19 -17.77
CA HIS A 978 -5.95 -7.24 -18.99
C HIS A 978 -5.38 -8.65 -19.14
N ILE A 979 -5.88 -9.38 -20.13
CA ILE A 979 -5.48 -10.74 -20.42
C ILE A 979 -4.39 -10.72 -21.50
N LEU A 980 -3.31 -11.47 -21.25
CA LEU A 980 -2.16 -11.58 -22.14
C LEU A 980 -1.83 -13.05 -22.38
N VAL A 981 -1.61 -13.41 -23.63
CA VAL A 981 -1.12 -14.74 -24.03
C VAL A 981 0.26 -14.57 -24.66
N GLU A 982 1.24 -15.28 -24.11
CA GLU A 982 2.62 -15.20 -24.56
C GLU A 982 3.16 -16.58 -24.90
N SER A 983 4.15 -16.61 -25.78
CA SER A 983 4.90 -17.82 -26.12
C SER A 983 6.38 -17.51 -26.01
N ASN A 984 7.11 -18.45 -25.41
CA ASN A 984 8.54 -18.33 -25.21
C ASN A 984 9.28 -18.25 -26.56
N VAL A 985 10.28 -17.37 -26.65
CA VAL A 985 11.11 -17.16 -27.85
C VAL A 985 12.42 -17.96 -27.78
N SER A 986 12.83 -18.39 -26.58
CA SER A 986 14.03 -19.21 -26.33
C SER A 986 13.73 -20.32 -25.32
N SER A 987 13.73 -21.58 -25.76
CA SER A 987 13.47 -22.74 -24.90
C SER A 987 14.48 -22.84 -23.75
N THR A 988 14.03 -22.61 -22.52
CA THR A 988 14.74 -23.08 -21.34
C THR A 988 14.36 -24.54 -21.08
N SER A 989 15.33 -25.36 -20.71
CA SER A 989 15.13 -26.76 -20.36
C SER A 989 14.42 -26.86 -19.01
N ASN A 990 13.10 -27.10 -19.05
CA ASN A 990 12.25 -27.47 -17.91
C ASN A 990 12.02 -26.40 -16.83
N PRO A 991 10.95 -25.58 -16.91
CA PRO A 991 10.56 -24.62 -15.86
C PRO A 991 10.01 -25.28 -14.57
N VAL A 992 9.87 -26.61 -14.54
CA VAL A 992 9.21 -27.37 -13.46
C VAL A 992 10.19 -27.81 -12.35
N SER A 993 11.51 -27.84 -12.61
CA SER A 993 12.50 -28.15 -11.57
C SER A 993 12.77 -26.92 -10.69
N ASN A 994 12.93 -27.12 -9.37
CA ASN A 994 13.20 -26.14 -8.29
C ASN A 994 14.00 -24.88 -8.70
N SER A 995 13.35 -23.96 -9.40
CA SER A 995 13.85 -22.65 -9.79
C SER A 995 13.08 -21.58 -9.01
N PRO A 996 13.70 -20.41 -8.72
CA PRO A 996 12.95 -19.26 -8.20
C PRO A 996 11.71 -18.98 -9.09
N PRO A 997 10.64 -18.39 -8.52
CA PRO A 997 9.44 -18.07 -9.29
C PRO A 997 9.80 -17.27 -10.55
N PRO A 998 9.30 -17.65 -11.74
CA PRO A 998 9.54 -16.92 -12.96
C PRO A 998 8.98 -15.51 -12.84
N SER A 999 9.74 -14.54 -13.35
CA SER A 999 9.29 -13.17 -13.43
C SER A 999 8.29 -12.96 -14.57
N PRO A 1000 7.44 -11.92 -14.49
CA PRO A 1000 6.64 -11.49 -15.62
C PRO A 1000 7.54 -11.13 -16.82
N SER A 1001 7.01 -11.22 -18.04
CA SER A 1001 7.73 -10.70 -19.20
C SER A 1001 7.76 -9.17 -19.15
N LEU A 1002 8.65 -8.55 -19.93
CA LEU A 1002 8.68 -7.08 -20.03
C LEU A 1002 7.34 -6.53 -20.56
N LEU A 1003 6.69 -7.24 -21.50
CA LEU A 1003 5.36 -6.86 -21.98
C LEU A 1003 4.32 -6.93 -20.85
N SER A 1004 4.31 -8.00 -20.06
CA SER A 1004 3.42 -8.14 -18.91
C SER A 1004 3.62 -7.00 -17.90
N HIS A 1005 4.85 -6.58 -17.62
CA HIS A 1005 5.13 -5.40 -16.79
C HIS A 1005 4.54 -4.11 -17.38
N CYS A 1006 4.70 -3.88 -18.69
CA CYS A 1006 4.12 -2.72 -19.37
C CYS A 1006 2.58 -2.76 -19.36
N VAL A 1007 1.97 -3.94 -19.52
CA VAL A 1007 0.52 -4.14 -19.46
C VAL A 1007 -0.02 -3.86 -18.06
N GLY A 1008 0.64 -4.37 -17.01
CA GLY A 1008 0.29 -4.09 -15.63
C GLY A 1008 0.41 -2.60 -15.28
N ALA A 1009 1.47 -1.94 -15.74
CA ALA A 1009 1.65 -0.49 -15.56
C ALA A 1009 0.57 0.33 -16.29
N HIS A 1010 0.19 -0.09 -17.50
CA HIS A 1010 -0.88 0.53 -18.28
C HIS A 1010 -2.23 0.49 -17.56
N LEU A 1011 -2.55 -0.65 -16.91
CA LEU A 1011 -3.79 -0.85 -16.16
C LEU A 1011 -3.82 -0.12 -14.81
N ASN A 1012 -2.72 -0.19 -14.05
CA ASN A 1012 -2.65 0.35 -12.68
C ASN A 1012 -2.32 1.85 -12.62
N TYR A 1013 -1.75 2.41 -13.68
CA TYR A 1013 -1.44 3.84 -13.78
C TYR A 1013 -2.01 4.44 -15.08
N PRO A 1014 -3.36 4.49 -15.25
CA PRO A 1014 -4.00 5.01 -16.45
C PRO A 1014 -3.71 6.51 -16.71
N LEU A 1015 -3.99 6.98 -17.93
CA LEU A 1015 -4.01 8.42 -18.19
C LEU A 1015 -5.11 9.10 -17.38
N HIS A 1016 -4.79 10.25 -16.78
CA HIS A 1016 -5.82 11.10 -16.17
C HIS A 1016 -6.34 12.09 -17.20
N ALA A 1017 -7.63 12.00 -17.51
CA ALA A 1017 -8.30 12.87 -18.47
C ALA A 1017 -9.06 14.01 -17.76
N PHE A 1018 -8.97 15.22 -18.32
CA PHE A 1018 -9.65 16.42 -17.84
C PHE A 1018 -10.34 17.14 -19.00
N ILE A 1019 -11.59 17.55 -18.80
CA ILE A 1019 -12.42 18.23 -19.80
C ILE A 1019 -12.61 19.69 -19.41
N ALA A 1020 -12.45 20.60 -20.37
CA ALA A 1020 -12.75 22.02 -20.16
C ALA A 1020 -14.25 22.24 -19.84
N LYS A 1021 -14.57 23.04 -18.82
CA LYS A 1021 -15.95 23.35 -18.40
C LYS A 1021 -16.80 23.99 -19.49
N LYS A 1022 -16.17 24.79 -20.36
CA LYS A 1022 -16.85 25.54 -21.42
C LYS A 1022 -16.19 25.22 -22.78
N PRO A 1023 -17.00 25.01 -23.84
CA PRO A 1023 -16.46 24.96 -25.19
C PRO A 1023 -15.97 26.36 -25.62
N GLN A 1024 -15.05 26.39 -26.57
CA GLN A 1024 -14.51 27.60 -27.20
C GLN A 1024 -14.85 27.62 -28.68
N GLU A 1025 -14.96 28.81 -29.27
CA GLU A 1025 -15.14 28.96 -30.71
C GLU A 1025 -13.94 28.36 -31.48
N VAL A 1026 -14.22 27.62 -32.54
CA VAL A 1026 -13.18 27.00 -33.40
C VAL A 1026 -12.27 28.05 -34.04
N SER A 1027 -12.74 29.29 -34.19
CA SER A 1027 -11.97 30.41 -34.73
C SER A 1027 -10.83 30.90 -33.83
N VAL A 1028 -10.87 30.61 -32.53
CA VAL A 1028 -9.91 31.16 -31.54
C VAL A 1028 -8.55 30.44 -31.59
N GLN A 1029 -8.50 29.21 -32.14
CA GLN A 1029 -7.32 28.34 -32.30
C GLN A 1029 -6.12 28.68 -31.38
N PRO A 1030 -6.22 28.42 -30.06
CA PRO A 1030 -5.11 28.61 -29.13
C PRO A 1030 -3.83 27.90 -29.60
N PRO A 1031 -2.66 28.44 -29.23
CA PRO A 1031 -1.38 27.84 -29.58
C PRO A 1031 -1.27 26.41 -29.01
N PRO A 1032 -0.42 25.56 -29.61
CA PRO A 1032 -0.23 24.19 -29.13
C PRO A 1032 0.19 24.15 -27.66
N ARG A 1033 -0.56 23.39 -26.86
CA ARG A 1033 -0.33 23.22 -25.42
C ARG A 1033 0.03 21.77 -25.13
N SER A 1034 1.31 21.55 -24.82
CA SER A 1034 1.85 20.29 -24.30
C SER A 1034 2.87 20.59 -23.21
N PHE A 1035 3.10 19.62 -22.33
CA PHE A 1035 4.12 19.68 -21.29
C PHE A 1035 4.88 18.36 -21.25
N SER A 1036 6.21 18.41 -21.31
CA SER A 1036 7.08 17.22 -21.36
C SER A 1036 8.26 17.44 -20.42
N PRO A 1037 8.15 17.01 -19.14
CA PRO A 1037 9.16 17.34 -18.13
C PRO A 1037 10.38 16.43 -18.16
N LEU A 1038 10.27 15.20 -18.67
CA LEU A 1038 11.44 14.33 -18.82
C LEU A 1038 12.25 14.69 -20.08
N ALA A 1039 13.57 14.65 -19.96
CA ALA A 1039 14.47 14.87 -21.09
C ALA A 1039 14.39 13.75 -22.14
N ALA A 1040 14.17 12.51 -21.68
CA ALA A 1040 13.89 11.32 -22.49
C ALA A 1040 12.99 10.35 -21.70
N SER A 1041 12.34 9.40 -22.38
CA SER A 1041 11.69 8.28 -21.67
C SER A 1041 12.75 7.47 -20.93
N LEU A 1042 12.42 6.98 -19.74
CA LEU A 1042 13.31 6.12 -18.97
C LEU A 1042 13.42 4.73 -19.63
N PRO A 1043 14.25 3.81 -19.12
CA PRO A 1043 14.17 2.41 -19.53
C PRO A 1043 12.85 1.73 -19.16
N CYS A 1044 12.41 0.73 -19.92
CA CYS A 1044 11.10 0.11 -19.72
C CYS A 1044 10.99 -0.81 -18.49
N ASP A 1045 12.13 -1.32 -18.01
CA ASP A 1045 12.24 -2.10 -16.78
C ASP A 1045 12.46 -1.20 -15.55
N LEU A 1046 12.53 0.11 -15.72
CA LEU A 1046 12.67 1.07 -14.63
C LEU A 1046 11.36 1.82 -14.40
N HIS A 1047 10.86 1.74 -13.17
CA HIS A 1047 9.59 2.34 -12.76
C HIS A 1047 9.77 3.42 -11.71
N ILE A 1048 9.12 4.58 -11.90
CA ILE A 1048 9.04 5.61 -10.86
C ILE A 1048 7.95 5.20 -9.87
N VAL A 1049 8.32 4.63 -8.73
CA VAL A 1049 7.36 4.29 -7.67
C VAL A 1049 6.69 5.57 -7.18
N ASN A 1050 7.49 6.61 -6.90
CA ASN A 1050 6.98 7.93 -6.55
C ASN A 1050 7.96 9.05 -6.90
N PHE A 1051 7.45 10.24 -7.21
CA PHE A 1051 8.21 11.49 -7.29
C PHE A 1051 7.43 12.56 -6.54
N LYS A 1052 7.92 12.95 -5.36
CA LYS A 1052 7.14 13.75 -4.40
C LYS A 1052 7.99 14.77 -3.64
N VAL A 1053 7.29 15.71 -3.01
CA VAL A 1053 7.83 16.55 -1.93
C VAL A 1053 7.36 15.95 -0.61
N PRO A 1054 8.24 15.40 0.25
CA PRO A 1054 7.82 14.71 1.47
C PRO A 1054 7.05 15.62 2.43
N ARG A 1055 7.46 16.88 2.58
CA ARG A 1055 6.87 17.85 3.53
C ARG A 1055 6.45 19.13 2.83
N PRO A 1056 5.37 19.10 2.02
CA PRO A 1056 4.97 20.26 1.22
C PRO A 1056 4.56 21.46 2.08
N SER A 1057 4.06 21.24 3.31
CA SER A 1057 3.72 22.31 4.26
C SER A 1057 4.94 23.02 4.84
N LYS A 1058 6.10 22.36 4.88
CA LYS A 1058 7.37 22.93 5.36
C LYS A 1058 8.28 23.38 4.20
N TYR A 1059 7.81 23.32 2.95
CA TYR A 1059 8.64 23.58 1.76
C TYR A 1059 9.36 24.93 1.81
N SER A 1060 8.65 26.01 2.15
CA SER A 1060 9.23 27.36 2.23
C SER A 1060 10.04 27.60 3.52
N GLN A 1061 10.02 26.67 4.49
CA GLN A 1061 10.78 26.75 5.75
C GLN A 1061 12.12 26.01 5.67
N GLN A 1062 12.27 25.08 4.71
CA GLN A 1062 13.50 24.32 4.49
C GLN A 1062 14.59 25.20 3.86
N GLN A 1063 15.85 24.96 4.23
CA GLN A 1063 16.97 25.68 3.64
C GLN A 1063 17.11 25.32 2.16
N LEU A 1064 17.49 26.29 1.33
CA LEU A 1064 17.65 26.15 -0.14
C LEU A 1064 18.74 25.15 -0.59
N GLU A 1065 19.52 24.63 0.35
CA GLU A 1065 20.61 23.66 0.12
C GLU A 1065 20.23 22.24 0.57
N ASP A 1066 19.12 22.07 1.31
CA ASP A 1066 18.61 20.76 1.71
C ASP A 1066 17.78 20.15 0.58
N PRO A 1067 17.98 18.87 0.21
CA PRO A 1067 17.14 18.21 -0.79
C PRO A 1067 15.65 18.21 -0.41
N ARG A 1068 14.82 18.86 -1.21
CA ARG A 1068 13.36 19.00 -0.96
C ARG A 1068 12.48 18.01 -1.70
N PHE A 1069 13.03 17.35 -2.73
CA PHE A 1069 12.31 16.43 -3.59
C PHE A 1069 12.79 15.00 -3.34
N VAL A 1070 11.95 14.03 -3.62
CA VAL A 1070 12.27 12.60 -3.50
C VAL A 1070 11.83 11.88 -4.76
N LEU A 1071 12.72 11.05 -5.28
CA LEU A 1071 12.47 10.12 -6.36
C LEU A 1071 12.71 8.70 -5.86
N ILE A 1072 11.71 7.84 -6.00
CA ILE A 1072 11.80 6.42 -5.67
C ILE A 1072 11.69 5.63 -6.96
N LEU A 1073 12.70 4.81 -7.24
CA LEU A 1073 12.82 4.01 -8.45
C LEU A 1073 12.80 2.53 -8.11
N HIS A 1074 12.07 1.74 -8.89
CA HIS A 1074 12.08 0.28 -8.84
C HIS A 1074 12.53 -0.24 -10.20
N ARG A 1075 13.64 -1.00 -10.25
CA ARG A 1075 14.00 -1.76 -11.44
C ARG A 1075 13.37 -3.15 -11.37
N ARG A 1076 12.40 -3.41 -12.24
CA ARG A 1076 11.67 -4.67 -12.28
C ARG A 1076 12.55 -5.74 -12.93
N HIS A 1077 12.67 -6.91 -12.29
CA HIS A 1077 13.19 -8.07 -12.99
C HIS A 1077 12.12 -8.63 -13.94
N TRP A 1078 12.56 -9.17 -15.08
CA TRP A 1078 11.67 -9.67 -16.12
C TRP A 1078 12.27 -10.90 -16.80
N ASP A 1079 11.41 -11.79 -17.28
CA ASP A 1079 11.80 -13.04 -17.90
C ASP A 1079 12.32 -12.82 -19.33
N ALA A 1080 13.64 -12.94 -19.48
CA ALA A 1080 14.37 -12.71 -20.72
C ALA A 1080 14.09 -13.73 -21.83
N SER A 1081 13.38 -14.82 -21.52
CA SER A 1081 12.95 -15.83 -22.49
C SER A 1081 11.84 -15.31 -23.43
N TYR A 1082 11.15 -14.24 -23.01
CA TYR A 1082 10.12 -13.56 -23.79
C TYR A 1082 10.68 -12.35 -24.56
N CYS A 1083 9.84 -11.70 -25.36
CA CYS A 1083 10.27 -10.60 -26.22
C CYS A 1083 10.90 -9.44 -25.43
N ARG A 1084 12.21 -9.24 -25.58
CA ARG A 1084 12.97 -8.16 -24.93
C ARG A 1084 12.50 -6.73 -25.27
N LYS A 1085 11.81 -6.55 -26.40
CA LYS A 1085 11.25 -5.25 -26.81
C LYS A 1085 9.81 -5.03 -26.34
N ALA A 1086 9.29 -5.91 -25.47
CA ALA A 1086 7.89 -5.90 -25.04
C ALA A 1086 6.89 -5.84 -26.23
N LYS A 1087 7.28 -6.42 -27.39
CA LYS A 1087 6.56 -6.32 -28.68
C LYS A 1087 6.10 -4.89 -29.05
N SER A 1088 6.70 -3.85 -28.47
CA SER A 1088 6.32 -2.44 -28.60
C SER A 1088 7.57 -1.57 -28.77
N ARG A 1089 7.44 -0.22 -28.67
CA ARG A 1089 8.56 0.72 -28.81
C ARG A 1089 9.51 0.76 -27.60
N CYS A 1090 9.61 -0.33 -26.83
CA CYS A 1090 10.64 -0.40 -25.81
C CYS A 1090 12.02 -0.42 -26.46
N THR A 1091 12.78 0.67 -26.29
CA THR A 1091 14.06 0.89 -26.97
C THR A 1091 15.25 0.75 -26.04
N THR A 1092 15.07 0.94 -24.73
CA THR A 1092 16.13 0.93 -23.72
C THR A 1092 15.74 0.11 -22.50
N LEU A 1093 16.75 -0.54 -21.91
CA LEU A 1093 16.70 -1.25 -20.63
C LEU A 1093 17.70 -0.60 -19.67
N ALA A 1094 17.47 -0.70 -18.36
CA ALA A 1094 18.31 -0.11 -17.32
C ALA A 1094 19.60 -0.92 -17.08
N ASP A 1095 20.17 -1.48 -18.16
CA ASP A 1095 21.48 -2.11 -18.17
C ASP A 1095 22.61 -1.08 -18.15
N GLU A 1096 22.29 0.16 -18.54
CA GLU A 1096 23.19 1.32 -18.50
C GLU A 1096 22.77 2.31 -17.40
N PRO A 1097 23.72 3.04 -16.78
CA PRO A 1097 23.42 3.99 -15.71
C PRO A 1097 22.47 5.11 -16.16
N VAL A 1098 21.47 5.40 -15.33
CA VAL A 1098 20.58 6.54 -15.56
C VAL A 1098 21.18 7.79 -14.94
N ASN A 1099 21.31 8.86 -15.73
CA ASN A 1099 21.80 10.14 -15.23
C ASN A 1099 20.65 10.94 -14.59
N LEU A 1100 20.65 11.06 -13.27
CA LEU A 1100 19.64 11.82 -12.53
C LEU A 1100 19.83 13.34 -12.67
N PHE A 1101 21.05 13.83 -12.93
CA PHE A 1101 21.29 15.27 -13.14
C PHE A 1101 20.63 15.82 -14.40
N ASN A 1102 20.54 15.00 -15.45
CA ASN A 1102 19.97 15.35 -16.75
C ASN A 1102 18.60 14.71 -16.99
N MET A 1103 17.95 14.17 -15.96
CA MET A 1103 16.68 13.45 -16.08
C MET A 1103 15.53 14.35 -16.56
N PHE A 1104 15.51 15.61 -16.10
CA PHE A 1104 14.44 16.56 -16.38
C PHE A 1104 14.84 17.57 -17.45
N LYS A 1105 13.91 17.89 -18.34
CA LYS A 1105 14.01 19.02 -19.27
C LYS A 1105 13.64 20.28 -18.51
N GLY A 1106 14.40 21.38 -18.62
CA GLY A 1106 14.03 22.66 -18.01
C GLY A 1106 14.24 22.77 -16.48
N LEU A 1107 14.68 21.68 -15.82
CA LEU A 1107 15.05 21.65 -14.41
C LEU A 1107 16.46 21.07 -14.26
N ALA A 1108 17.34 21.81 -13.58
CA ALA A 1108 18.60 21.30 -13.07
C ALA A 1108 18.37 20.54 -11.76
N VAL A 1109 18.87 19.30 -11.68
CA VAL A 1109 19.08 18.65 -10.38
C VAL A 1109 20.48 19.06 -9.91
N LEU A 1110 20.58 19.61 -8.69
CA LEU A 1110 21.85 20.15 -8.16
C LEU A 1110 22.56 19.19 -7.21
N ASN A 1111 21.79 18.31 -6.57
CA ASN A 1111 22.28 17.39 -5.57
C ASN A 1111 21.40 16.13 -5.57
N VAL A 1112 22.04 14.97 -5.40
CA VAL A 1112 21.40 13.66 -5.34
C VAL A 1112 22.00 12.92 -4.14
N ARG A 1113 21.15 12.41 -3.25
CA ARG A 1113 21.57 11.58 -2.12
C ARG A 1113 20.69 10.35 -2.01
N ALA A 1114 21.27 9.15 -2.02
CA ALA A 1114 20.49 7.95 -1.72
C ALA A 1114 20.02 7.95 -0.27
N THR A 1115 18.86 7.34 -0.05
CA THR A 1115 18.25 7.23 1.26
C THR A 1115 17.43 5.94 1.35
N SER A 1116 17.04 5.57 2.57
CA SER A 1116 16.09 4.48 2.82
C SER A 1116 14.70 4.82 2.25
N LEU A 1117 13.85 3.80 2.06
CA LEU A 1117 12.52 4.02 1.48
C LEU A 1117 11.61 4.91 2.34
N ASN A 1118 11.81 4.92 3.67
CA ASN A 1118 11.15 5.82 4.61
C ASN A 1118 11.86 7.18 4.77
N LEU A 1119 12.96 7.41 4.04
CA LEU A 1119 13.72 8.67 3.93
C LEU A 1119 14.52 9.09 5.16
N LEU A 1120 14.71 8.17 6.12
CA LEU A 1120 15.32 8.45 7.42
C LEU A 1120 16.80 8.05 7.53
N HIS A 1121 17.30 7.16 6.67
CA HIS A 1121 18.70 6.72 6.67
C HIS A 1121 19.39 7.08 5.36
N GLU A 1122 20.65 7.49 5.43
CA GLU A 1122 21.50 7.81 4.27
C GLU A 1122 22.76 6.92 4.21
N ASP A 1123 22.91 6.00 5.17
CA ASP A 1123 23.98 4.99 5.16
C ASP A 1123 23.63 3.87 4.17
N THR A 1124 24.30 3.86 3.03
CA THR A 1124 24.02 2.96 1.92
C THR A 1124 24.53 1.53 2.17
N GLU A 1125 25.60 1.37 2.97
CA GLU A 1125 26.11 0.06 3.40
C GLU A 1125 25.09 -0.60 4.34
N MET A 1126 24.56 0.17 5.30
CA MET A 1126 23.50 -0.30 6.20
C MET A 1126 22.27 -0.79 5.43
N LEU A 1127 21.87 -0.10 4.36
CA LEU A 1127 20.71 -0.43 3.55
C LEU A 1127 20.93 -1.61 2.59
N GLY A 1128 22.17 -2.10 2.48
CA GLY A 1128 22.52 -3.15 1.53
C GLY A 1128 22.49 -2.68 0.08
N TYR A 1129 22.61 -1.37 -0.17
CA TYR A 1129 22.80 -0.85 -1.52
C TYR A 1129 24.24 -1.16 -1.92
N ALA A 1130 24.44 -1.94 -2.98
CA ALA A 1130 25.77 -2.26 -3.49
C ALA A 1130 26.62 -0.98 -3.66
N GLU A 1131 27.92 -1.05 -3.34
CA GLU A 1131 28.88 0.07 -3.45
C GLU A 1131 28.92 0.63 -4.89
N GLN A 1132 27.99 1.51 -5.22
CA GLN A 1132 28.01 2.32 -6.45
C GLN A 1132 28.30 3.78 -6.14
N PHE A 1133 28.50 4.14 -4.88
CA PHE A 1133 28.93 5.46 -4.43
C PHE A 1133 30.46 5.62 -4.45
N GLY A 1134 31.11 5.06 -5.46
CA GLY A 1134 32.44 5.51 -5.90
C GLY A 1134 32.35 6.79 -6.74
N ASP A 1135 33.45 7.25 -7.32
CA ASP A 1135 33.58 8.50 -8.10
C ASP A 1135 32.49 8.71 -9.20
N ILE A 1136 31.83 7.64 -9.66
CA ILE A 1136 30.75 7.63 -10.67
C ILE A 1136 29.45 8.30 -10.18
N ALA A 1137 29.13 8.23 -8.88
CA ALA A 1137 27.95 8.90 -8.33
C ALA A 1137 28.12 10.44 -8.25
N GLN A 1138 29.35 10.96 -8.27
CA GLN A 1138 29.60 12.41 -8.35
C GLN A 1138 29.11 13.01 -9.67
N GLU A 1139 28.87 12.19 -10.70
CA GLU A 1139 28.32 12.59 -12.00
C GLU A 1139 26.80 12.30 -12.14
N GLY A 1140 26.13 11.86 -11.06
CA GLY A 1140 24.69 11.63 -11.01
C GLY A 1140 24.21 10.38 -11.77
N LEU A 1141 25.13 9.48 -12.14
CA LEU A 1141 24.85 8.20 -12.78
C LEU A 1141 24.48 7.16 -11.72
N VAL A 1142 23.29 6.56 -11.82
CA VAL A 1142 22.81 5.53 -10.88
C VAL A 1142 22.48 4.22 -11.60
N MET A 1143 22.85 3.09 -11.00
CA MET A 1143 22.61 1.74 -11.52
C MET A 1143 21.82 0.90 -10.54
N ILE A 1144 20.54 0.69 -10.80
CA ILE A 1144 19.69 -0.09 -9.88
C ILE A 1144 19.73 -1.56 -10.30
N PRO A 1145 20.03 -2.52 -9.41
CA PRO A 1145 19.93 -3.95 -9.74
C PRO A 1145 18.48 -4.38 -9.99
N PRO A 1146 18.22 -5.45 -10.78
CA PRO A 1146 16.87 -6.00 -10.91
C PRO A 1146 16.27 -6.39 -9.55
N MET A 1147 14.95 -6.21 -9.40
CA MET A 1147 14.17 -6.31 -8.16
C MET A 1147 14.41 -5.22 -7.11
N GLU A 1148 15.45 -4.39 -7.25
CA GLU A 1148 15.75 -3.36 -6.25
C GLU A 1148 14.85 -2.12 -6.36
N ILE A 1149 14.54 -1.56 -5.19
CA ILE A 1149 13.87 -0.27 -5.01
C ILE A 1149 14.83 0.64 -4.25
N GLN A 1150 15.16 1.78 -4.85
CA GLN A 1150 16.05 2.77 -4.25
C GLN A 1150 15.37 4.14 -4.22
N ALA A 1151 15.58 4.88 -3.13
CA ALA A 1151 15.09 6.23 -2.95
C ALA A 1151 16.23 7.24 -3.00
N TYR A 1152 16.01 8.37 -3.66
CA TYR A 1152 16.96 9.47 -3.78
C TYR A 1152 16.31 10.78 -3.38
N LYS A 1153 16.96 11.53 -2.50
CA LYS A 1153 16.61 12.92 -2.22
C LYS A 1153 17.30 13.81 -3.26
N LEU A 1154 16.53 14.71 -3.85
CA LEU A 1154 16.95 15.60 -4.94
C LEU A 1154 16.76 17.07 -4.53
N GLU A 1155 17.67 17.94 -4.98
CA GLU A 1155 17.41 19.39 -5.01
C GLU A 1155 17.24 19.84 -6.46
N LEU A 1156 16.10 20.46 -6.77
CA LEU A 1156 15.72 20.88 -8.12
C LEU A 1156 15.70 22.41 -8.21
N ARG A 1157 16.23 22.94 -9.31
CA ARG A 1157 16.07 24.36 -9.68
C ARG A 1157 15.73 24.50 -11.16
N PRO A 1158 14.91 25.47 -11.54
CA PRO A 1158 14.75 25.84 -12.95
C PRO A 1158 16.09 26.22 -13.57
N HIS A 1159 16.31 25.84 -14.84
CA HIS A 1159 17.46 26.30 -15.62
C HIS A 1159 17.49 27.81 -15.85
#